data_AF-A0A8B6DS51-F1
#
_entry.id   AF-A0A8B6DS51-F1
#
_cell.length_a   1.000
_cell.length_b   1.000
_cell.length_c   1.000
_cell.angle_alpha   90.00
_cell.angle_beta   90.00
_cell.angle_gamma   90.00
#
_symmetry.space_group_name_H-M   'P 1'
#
loop_
_entity.id
_entity.type
_entity.pdbx_description
1 polymer ?
#
loop_
_entity_poly.entity_id
_entity_poly.type
_entity_poly.pdbx_seq_one_letter_code
_entity_poly.pdbx_strand_id
1 'polypeptide(L)'
;MSMNSEQHAHSDFLRAFSQGNSPQDDMPTYWDINELVANLKKLTQQSLQQRTSPPDFMSDVQKDRNDYDRDTNFRIGESMPVSGDNFRQGFLLRKPNSNSVSTKRCSNTSTFFAKTFGGKSEVMLSEIWKEWYRKHCKTEANQKCDENNRYASANGSCNNLDHPSLGVANSNQGRYVPAEYNDGFNEPRSYGKYGTKLPEPRVISNMLFKPQKSTKLSQDLTILHMAWGQFMIHDVIKTPISKGVKGSDIQCCDENGGNSPDCFSLSIPPNDPYFSNDRRCLNFVRSLPGKPDEDLPGIREQINEVTSFLDGSVIYGSSEEQMKDLKMGYKGLLATKECPFSQRVSNFMRKPPIETEGCRTLAKGPDTPCLVLSKGDYHDYCQKSGDKRVNVVPNLCALHNLFMRYHNRMAERLAQANFISWSSDQLFEETRKIVTAILQHVTYNEYLPLVIGKKNMIKYELFSAETGFDTVYNKMVDATVKNSFGAAAFRFGHSQITNFQSRMNSQYYRYSETPIEQTFNRPRMCTAQHGENIPDLLRWLFTDKSAEADRYFESGVRDKLFSKQQGKTLDLPAINIQRGRDHGLPGYNAFRRWCNLAVGYSFGRRNTWSLSDHSYSNTRLLRKIYRHPDDIDLFVGGISENYLTDGVVGPTFACIIGRQFRDIKLGDRFWYENKFTVTGFTLDQVNEIKKVKLSQVICEGSDVNSVQENALKAPSSENPRRECSDFPNIDLNKWKVPANGETFTIFGKTYQKNGGIV
;
A
#
# COMPACT_ATOMS: atom_id res chain seq x y z
N MET A 1 39.66 -35.33 -8.76
CA MET A 1 39.88 -35.27 -7.30
C MET A 1 38.81 -34.38 -6.69
N SER A 2 37.60 -34.90 -6.43
CA SER A 2 36.49 -34.12 -5.80
C SER A 2 35.38 -35.03 -5.24
N MET A 3 35.73 -36.15 -4.60
CA MET A 3 34.74 -37.08 -4.00
C MET A 3 34.91 -37.27 -2.49
N ASN A 4 35.86 -36.59 -1.83
CA ASN A 4 36.09 -36.74 -0.38
C ASN A 4 35.60 -35.56 0.47
N SER A 5 34.94 -34.54 -0.09
CA SER A 5 34.43 -33.39 0.69
C SER A 5 33.01 -33.57 1.24
N GLU A 6 32.20 -34.46 0.67
CA GLU A 6 30.80 -34.68 1.10
C GLU A 6 30.68 -35.58 2.36
N GLN A 7 31.56 -36.56 2.53
CA GLN A 7 31.54 -37.42 3.73
C GLN A 7 32.06 -36.70 4.98
N HIS A 8 33.02 -35.78 4.84
CA HIS A 8 33.54 -35.01 5.98
C HIS A 8 32.53 -33.97 6.49
N ALA A 9 31.76 -33.32 5.60
CA ALA A 9 30.69 -32.39 6.00
C ALA A 9 29.56 -33.07 6.80
N HIS A 10 29.26 -34.34 6.51
CA HIS A 10 28.23 -35.12 7.18
C HIS A 10 28.66 -35.61 8.58
N SER A 11 29.95 -35.92 8.75
CA SER A 11 30.57 -36.24 10.04
C SER A 11 30.62 -35.01 10.95
N ASP A 12 31.01 -33.85 10.40
CA ASP A 12 31.07 -32.60 11.16
C ASP A 12 29.67 -32.08 11.54
N PHE A 13 28.65 -32.37 10.72
CA PHE A 13 27.23 -32.12 11.01
C PHE A 13 26.72 -32.85 12.27
N LEU A 14 27.12 -34.11 12.47
CA LEU A 14 26.77 -34.89 13.67
C LEU A 14 27.63 -34.51 14.89
N ARG A 15 28.90 -34.13 14.65
CA ARG A 15 29.83 -33.74 15.72
C ARG A 15 29.45 -32.41 16.37
N ALA A 16 29.06 -31.42 15.57
CA ALA A 16 28.61 -30.10 16.04
C ALA A 16 27.31 -30.14 16.87
N PHE A 17 26.47 -31.15 16.67
CA PHE A 17 25.25 -31.37 17.47
C PHE A 17 25.52 -32.13 18.78
N SER A 18 26.59 -32.93 18.83
CA SER A 18 26.95 -33.76 20.01
C SER A 18 27.76 -33.00 21.07
N GLN A 19 28.46 -31.93 20.69
CA GLN A 19 29.27 -31.13 21.61
C GLN A 19 28.56 -29.80 21.88
N GLY A 20 27.69 -29.81 22.88
CA GLY A 20 27.03 -28.62 23.39
C GLY A 20 28.03 -27.56 23.83
N ASN A 21 27.89 -26.36 23.27
CA ASN A 21 28.16 -25.09 23.93
C ASN A 21 27.38 -23.98 23.19
N SER A 22 26.14 -23.77 23.63
CA SER A 22 25.36 -22.57 23.34
C SER A 22 24.45 -22.31 24.55
N PRO A 23 24.27 -21.04 24.99
CA PRO A 23 23.66 -20.70 26.28
C PRO A 23 22.22 -21.20 26.38
N GLN A 24 21.90 -21.80 27.52
CA GLN A 24 20.65 -22.53 27.77
C GLN A 24 19.40 -21.67 27.98
N ASP A 25 19.43 -20.35 27.79
CA ASP A 25 18.36 -19.49 28.29
C ASP A 25 17.30 -19.02 27.28
N ASP A 26 17.28 -19.46 26.01
CA ASP A 26 16.28 -18.96 25.04
C ASP A 26 15.74 -19.99 24.01
N MET A 27 15.71 -21.28 24.35
CA MET A 27 14.98 -22.28 23.53
C MET A 27 13.65 -22.69 24.16
N PRO A 28 12.50 -22.49 23.48
CA PRO A 28 11.26 -23.15 23.87
C PRO A 28 11.41 -24.67 23.72
N THR A 29 11.17 -25.38 24.82
CA THR A 29 11.20 -26.84 24.99
C THR A 29 10.09 -27.56 24.21
N TYR A 30 10.00 -27.44 22.88
CA TYR A 30 8.97 -28.13 22.09
C TYR A 30 9.41 -28.45 20.64
N TRP A 31 10.57 -29.07 20.50
CA TRP A 31 10.89 -29.81 19.27
C TRP A 31 10.74 -31.30 19.56
N ASP A 32 9.88 -32.01 18.85
CA ASP A 32 10.09 -33.44 18.68
C ASP A 32 11.19 -33.61 17.62
N ILE A 33 12.44 -33.40 18.06
CA ILE A 33 13.65 -33.52 17.26
C ILE A 33 13.71 -34.89 16.57
N ASN A 34 13.07 -35.91 17.15
CA ASN A 34 13.05 -37.26 16.61
C ASN A 34 12.23 -37.36 15.33
N GLU A 35 11.13 -36.60 15.18
CA GLU A 35 10.31 -36.62 13.96
C GLU A 35 11.05 -35.96 12.78
N LEU A 36 11.74 -34.83 13.04
CA LEU A 36 12.53 -34.13 12.03
C LEU A 36 13.73 -35.00 11.57
N VAL A 37 14.42 -35.64 12.51
CA VAL A 37 15.54 -36.56 12.22
C VAL A 37 15.05 -37.82 11.51
N ALA A 38 13.88 -38.36 11.87
CA ALA A 38 13.30 -39.54 11.20
C ALA A 38 12.92 -39.24 9.75
N ASN A 39 12.32 -38.07 9.48
CA ASN A 39 11.96 -37.66 8.12
C ASN A 39 13.20 -37.41 7.24
N LEU A 40 14.24 -36.80 7.80
CA LEU A 40 15.52 -36.65 7.11
C LEU A 40 16.16 -38.01 6.77
N LYS A 41 16.17 -38.96 7.70
CA LYS A 41 16.69 -40.33 7.46
C LYS A 41 15.91 -41.08 6.37
N LYS A 42 14.58 -40.90 6.31
CA LYS A 42 13.70 -41.56 5.34
C LYS A 42 13.95 -41.07 3.91
N LEU A 43 14.23 -39.78 3.75
CA LEU A 43 14.54 -39.15 2.47
C LEU A 43 15.95 -39.49 1.96
N THR A 44 16.92 -39.67 2.85
CA THR A 44 18.26 -40.16 2.47
C THR A 44 18.20 -41.58 1.91
N GLN A 45 17.33 -42.44 2.45
CA GLN A 45 17.10 -43.78 1.90
C GLN A 45 16.41 -43.76 0.53
N GLN A 46 15.47 -42.83 0.31
CA GLN A 46 14.79 -42.69 -0.99
C GLN A 46 15.70 -42.11 -2.07
N SER A 47 16.59 -41.16 -1.74
CA SER A 47 17.55 -40.60 -2.71
C SER A 47 18.68 -41.56 -3.08
N LEU A 48 19.05 -42.47 -2.16
CA LEU A 48 19.98 -43.57 -2.44
C LEU A 48 19.38 -44.65 -3.34
N GLN A 49 18.07 -44.93 -3.21
CA GLN A 49 17.37 -45.91 -4.06
C GLN A 49 17.13 -45.43 -5.49
N GLN A 50 17.02 -44.12 -5.73
CA GLN A 50 16.86 -43.55 -7.08
C GLN A 50 18.16 -43.42 -7.88
N ARG A 51 19.34 -43.66 -7.27
CA ARG A 51 20.65 -43.47 -7.91
C ARG A 51 21.29 -44.75 -8.46
N THR A 52 20.60 -45.90 -8.43
CA THR A 52 21.14 -47.20 -8.88
C THR A 52 20.36 -47.83 -10.05
N SER A 53 19.98 -47.05 -11.06
CA SER A 53 19.47 -47.62 -12.34
C SER A 53 19.83 -46.72 -13.52
N PRO A 54 20.63 -47.20 -14.51
CA PRO A 54 20.81 -46.49 -15.78
C PRO A 54 19.67 -46.82 -16.78
N PRO A 55 19.41 -45.97 -17.80
CA PRO A 55 18.28 -46.14 -18.70
C PRO A 55 18.64 -47.03 -19.89
N ASP A 56 17.75 -47.91 -20.34
CA ASP A 56 17.77 -48.37 -21.73
C ASP A 56 16.40 -48.79 -22.27
N PHE A 57 16.26 -48.56 -23.58
CA PHE A 57 15.10 -48.73 -24.44
C PHE A 57 14.99 -50.18 -24.99
N MET A 58 13.75 -50.67 -25.11
CA MET A 58 13.20 -51.68 -26.03
C MET A 58 13.44 -53.21 -25.89
N SER A 59 12.28 -53.91 -25.95
CA SER A 59 11.93 -55.22 -26.51
C SER A 59 12.13 -56.55 -25.73
N ASP A 60 10.98 -57.18 -25.47
CA ASP A 60 10.60 -58.60 -25.53
C ASP A 60 11.28 -59.74 -24.70
N VAL A 61 10.39 -60.65 -24.28
CA VAL A 61 10.56 -62.07 -23.90
C VAL A 61 10.75 -62.43 -22.41
N GLN A 62 9.63 -62.85 -21.81
CA GLN A 62 9.39 -64.06 -21.00
C GLN A 62 10.45 -64.68 -20.05
N LYS A 63 9.94 -64.95 -18.83
CA LYS A 63 10.03 -66.19 -18.00
C LYS A 63 11.02 -66.29 -16.82
N ASP A 64 10.36 -66.59 -15.68
CA ASP A 64 10.67 -67.60 -14.64
C ASP A 64 11.73 -67.35 -13.54
N ARG A 65 11.17 -67.28 -12.30
CA ARG A 65 11.43 -68.10 -11.10
C ARG A 65 12.67 -67.88 -10.20
N ASN A 66 12.34 -67.74 -8.90
CA ASN A 66 12.89 -68.43 -7.71
C ASN A 66 14.32 -68.03 -7.24
N ASP A 67 14.72 -68.01 -5.96
CA ASP A 67 14.14 -68.29 -4.62
C ASP A 67 15.28 -68.12 -3.57
N TYR A 68 14.95 -68.13 -2.26
CA TYR A 68 15.80 -68.28 -1.05
C TYR A 68 16.79 -67.13 -0.64
N ASP A 69 16.86 -66.54 0.56
CA ASP A 69 16.50 -66.80 1.98
C ASP A 69 17.77 -66.91 2.89
N ARG A 70 17.61 -66.46 4.15
CA ARG A 70 18.39 -66.70 5.39
C ARG A 70 19.33 -65.63 5.98
N ASP A 71 18.81 -65.06 7.09
CA ASP A 71 19.28 -65.14 8.49
C ASP A 71 20.74 -64.84 8.86
N THR A 72 20.94 -63.98 9.87
CA THR A 72 21.22 -64.40 11.26
C THR A 72 21.37 -63.24 12.27
N ASN A 73 20.91 -63.52 13.50
CA ASN A 73 20.86 -62.71 14.73
C ASN A 73 22.23 -62.41 15.39
N PHE A 74 22.30 -61.46 16.35
CA PHE A 74 22.70 -61.74 17.77
C PHE A 74 22.51 -60.58 18.80
N ARG A 75 22.21 -61.01 20.04
CA ARG A 75 21.89 -60.44 21.39
C ARG A 75 22.72 -59.26 21.96
N ILE A 76 22.21 -58.30 22.77
CA ILE A 76 21.68 -58.20 24.19
C ILE A 76 22.74 -58.17 25.33
N GLY A 77 22.62 -57.19 26.24
CA GLY A 77 23.06 -57.15 27.66
C GLY A 77 22.98 -55.71 28.26
N GLU A 78 22.01 -55.36 29.14
CA GLU A 78 22.04 -55.33 30.64
C GLU A 78 22.89 -54.15 31.24
N SER A 79 22.59 -53.36 32.29
CA SER A 79 21.59 -53.35 33.40
C SER A 79 21.76 -52.10 34.34
N MET A 80 20.65 -51.41 34.73
CA MET A 80 20.20 -51.06 36.13
C MET A 80 20.80 -49.89 37.00
N PRO A 81 20.18 -49.45 38.16
CA PRO A 81 19.38 -48.20 38.32
C PRO A 81 19.74 -47.33 39.59
N VAL A 82 18.76 -46.58 40.15
CA VAL A 82 18.63 -45.91 41.52
C VAL A 82 18.56 -44.36 41.42
N SER A 83 17.81 -43.55 42.20
CA SER A 83 16.54 -43.52 42.97
C SER A 83 16.41 -42.06 43.53
N GLY A 84 15.23 -41.63 44.02
CA GLY A 84 15.15 -40.53 45.03
C GLY A 84 14.12 -39.41 44.82
N ASP A 85 13.25 -39.25 45.80
CA ASP A 85 11.93 -38.58 45.80
C ASP A 85 11.85 -37.07 46.13
N ASN A 86 10.62 -36.55 45.94
CA ASN A 86 9.88 -35.49 46.65
C ASN A 86 10.05 -34.01 46.23
N PHE A 87 8.99 -33.42 45.63
CA PHE A 87 8.06 -32.53 46.35
C PHE A 87 6.79 -32.27 45.50
N ARG A 88 5.62 -32.56 46.07
CA ARG A 88 4.30 -32.19 45.55
C ARG A 88 3.98 -30.74 45.96
N GLN A 89 3.46 -29.93 45.03
CA GLN A 89 2.32 -29.04 45.29
C GLN A 89 1.67 -28.65 43.95
N GLY A 90 0.34 -28.80 43.89
CA GLY A 90 -0.42 -28.82 42.66
C GLY A 90 -0.85 -27.46 42.13
N PHE A 91 -1.01 -27.40 40.82
CA PHE A 91 -2.04 -26.60 40.17
C PHE A 91 -2.62 -27.43 39.02
N LEU A 92 -3.91 -27.77 39.16
CA LEU A 92 -4.72 -28.38 38.10
C LEU A 92 -4.87 -27.37 36.96
N LEU A 93 -4.16 -27.57 35.85
CA LEU A 93 -4.50 -26.94 34.57
C LEU A 93 -4.79 -28.02 33.53
N ARG A 94 -6.05 -28.00 33.08
CA ARG A 94 -6.60 -28.82 32.00
C ARG A 94 -5.65 -28.78 30.78
N LYS A 95 -5.34 -29.94 30.20
CA LYS A 95 -4.73 -30.06 28.88
C LYS A 95 -5.66 -29.40 27.83
N PRO A 96 -5.18 -28.44 27.00
CA PRO A 96 -5.86 -28.13 25.76
C PRO A 96 -5.43 -29.13 24.69
N ASN A 97 -6.36 -29.99 24.27
CA ASN A 97 -6.32 -30.59 22.94
C ASN A 97 -6.72 -29.52 21.93
N SER A 98 -5.80 -29.07 21.07
CA SER A 98 -6.10 -28.66 19.68
C SER A 98 -4.81 -28.39 18.91
N ASN A 99 -4.67 -29.07 17.76
CA ASN A 99 -3.52 -29.10 16.87
C ASN A 99 -3.40 -27.84 15.99
N SER A 100 -3.37 -26.64 16.59
CA SER A 100 -3.13 -25.39 15.85
C SER A 100 -2.01 -24.59 16.50
N VAL A 101 -0.91 -24.41 15.77
CA VAL A 101 0.21 -23.57 16.21
C VAL A 101 -0.15 -22.09 15.99
N SER A 102 0.07 -21.23 17.00
CA SER A 102 -0.27 -19.81 16.89
C SER A 102 0.55 -19.08 15.81
N THR A 103 -0.03 -18.05 15.19
CA THR A 103 0.59 -17.20 14.15
C THR A 103 1.95 -16.62 14.55
N LYS A 104 2.09 -16.23 15.82
CA LYS A 104 3.37 -15.72 16.38
C LYS A 104 4.45 -16.81 16.42
N ARG A 105 4.05 -18.06 16.68
CA ARG A 105 4.96 -19.21 16.69
C ARG A 105 5.39 -19.55 15.26
N CYS A 106 4.47 -19.59 14.29
CA CYS A 106 4.79 -19.79 12.87
C CYS A 106 5.77 -18.74 12.32
N SER A 107 5.57 -17.44 12.61
CA SER A 107 6.48 -16.37 12.17
C SER A 107 7.88 -16.46 12.80
N ASN A 108 7.97 -16.83 14.08
CA ASN A 108 9.25 -17.01 14.76
C ASN A 108 10.02 -18.20 14.19
N THR A 109 9.33 -19.29 13.86
CA THR A 109 9.93 -20.48 13.26
C THR A 109 10.45 -20.21 11.84
N SER A 110 9.72 -19.44 11.02
CA SER A 110 10.22 -18.99 9.69
C SER A 110 11.50 -18.17 9.81
N THR A 111 11.57 -17.28 10.80
CA THR A 111 12.75 -16.42 11.03
C THR A 111 13.95 -17.25 11.51
N PHE A 112 13.72 -18.23 12.39
CA PHE A 112 14.74 -19.19 12.82
C PHE A 112 15.26 -20.04 11.66
N PHE A 113 14.36 -20.55 10.81
CA PHE A 113 14.74 -21.34 9.63
C PHE A 113 15.62 -20.52 8.67
N ALA A 114 15.21 -19.28 8.37
CA ALA A 114 15.99 -18.37 7.54
C ALA A 114 17.37 -18.06 8.13
N LYS A 115 17.47 -17.83 9.45
CA LYS A 115 18.77 -17.60 10.11
C LYS A 115 19.69 -18.82 10.12
N THR A 116 19.12 -20.01 10.32
CA THR A 116 19.89 -21.25 10.49
C THR A 116 20.34 -21.84 9.14
N PHE A 117 19.54 -21.65 8.09
CA PHE A 117 19.74 -22.31 6.80
C PHE A 117 19.88 -21.36 5.60
N GLY A 118 19.62 -20.05 5.76
CA GLY A 118 19.64 -19.04 4.69
C GLY A 118 21.00 -18.75 4.04
N GLY A 119 22.04 -19.48 4.42
CA GLY A 119 23.37 -19.45 3.76
C GLY A 119 23.72 -20.71 2.98
N LYS A 120 22.87 -21.75 2.98
CA LYS A 120 23.13 -23.02 2.29
C LYS A 120 22.05 -23.26 1.25
N SER A 121 22.42 -23.11 -0.02
CA SER A 121 21.58 -23.37 -1.17
C SER A 121 21.26 -24.86 -1.29
N GLU A 122 20.25 -25.36 -0.60
CA GLU A 122 19.63 -26.63 -0.94
C GLU A 122 18.12 -26.43 -1.11
N VAL A 123 17.68 -26.47 -2.36
CA VAL A 123 16.27 -26.47 -2.78
C VAL A 123 15.44 -27.45 -1.95
N MET A 124 16.04 -28.58 -1.54
CA MET A 124 15.44 -29.63 -0.71
C MET A 124 15.03 -29.15 0.70
N LEU A 125 15.85 -28.31 1.35
CA LEU A 125 15.53 -27.74 2.67
C LEU A 125 14.35 -26.77 2.59
N SER A 126 14.20 -26.06 1.47
CA SER A 126 13.05 -25.18 1.24
C SER A 126 11.74 -25.95 1.09
N GLU A 127 11.75 -27.12 0.45
CA GLU A 127 10.53 -27.93 0.26
C GLU A 127 10.09 -28.62 1.55
N ILE A 128 11.03 -29.13 2.35
CA ILE A 128 10.74 -29.72 3.68
C ILE A 128 10.11 -28.67 4.61
N TRP A 129 10.63 -27.43 4.58
CA TRP A 129 10.06 -26.33 5.34
C TRP A 129 8.64 -25.97 4.88
N LYS A 130 8.41 -25.90 3.56
CA LYS A 130 7.08 -25.65 2.99
C LYS A 130 6.06 -26.71 3.41
N GLU A 131 6.42 -27.98 3.35
CA GLU A 131 5.54 -29.08 3.81
C GLU A 131 5.26 -28.99 5.31
N TRP A 132 6.28 -28.73 6.13
CA TRP A 132 6.10 -28.57 7.57
C TRP A 132 5.17 -27.39 7.89
N TYR A 133 5.38 -26.23 7.25
CA TYR A 133 4.58 -25.04 7.46
C TYR A 133 3.11 -25.30 7.10
N ARG A 134 2.82 -25.89 5.93
CA ARG A 134 1.45 -26.25 5.53
C ARG A 134 0.78 -27.22 6.51
N LYS A 135 1.54 -28.18 7.04
CA LYS A 135 1.01 -29.19 7.98
C LYS A 135 0.67 -28.61 9.37
N HIS A 136 1.39 -27.57 9.82
CA HIS A 136 1.33 -27.09 11.21
C HIS A 136 0.79 -25.66 11.38
N CYS A 137 0.85 -24.84 10.33
CA CYS A 137 0.36 -23.47 10.31
C CYS A 137 -0.89 -23.42 9.42
N LYS A 138 -2.07 -23.64 10.03
CA LYS A 138 -3.37 -23.41 9.38
C LYS A 138 -3.77 -21.95 9.56
N THR A 139 -4.11 -21.21 8.51
CA THR A 139 -4.87 -19.95 8.67
C THR A 139 -6.38 -20.21 8.72
N GLU A 140 -7.09 -19.29 9.37
CA GLU A 140 -8.54 -19.31 9.56
C GLU A 140 -9.27 -19.14 8.22
N ALA A 141 -9.54 -20.26 7.52
CA ALA A 141 -10.57 -20.31 6.50
C ALA A 141 -11.90 -20.68 7.17
N ASN A 142 -12.72 -19.67 7.45
CA ASN A 142 -14.20 -19.71 7.41
C ASN A 142 -14.79 -18.38 7.94
N GLN A 143 -14.39 -17.23 7.39
CA GLN A 143 -15.19 -16.02 7.59
C GLN A 143 -16.47 -16.16 6.76
N LYS A 144 -17.60 -16.39 7.42
CA LYS A 144 -18.91 -16.43 6.75
C LYS A 144 -19.31 -15.00 6.37
N CYS A 145 -19.41 -14.74 5.07
CA CYS A 145 -19.87 -13.45 4.55
C CYS A 145 -21.39 -13.40 4.44
N ASP A 146 -21.98 -12.26 4.79
CA ASP A 146 -23.38 -11.99 4.46
C ASP A 146 -23.47 -11.37 3.06
N GLU A 147 -23.94 -12.16 2.10
CA GLU A 147 -24.15 -11.74 0.72
C GLU A 147 -25.19 -10.62 0.60
N ASN A 148 -26.05 -10.48 1.61
CA ASN A 148 -27.06 -9.43 1.69
C ASN A 148 -26.55 -8.10 2.25
N ASN A 149 -25.26 -8.04 2.65
CA ASN A 149 -24.69 -6.79 3.11
C ASN A 149 -24.53 -5.81 1.94
N ARG A 150 -25.22 -4.69 2.03
CA ARG A 150 -25.27 -3.64 1.01
C ARG A 150 -24.05 -2.73 1.00
N TYR A 151 -23.32 -2.65 2.12
CA TYR A 151 -22.20 -1.73 2.28
C TYR A 151 -20.87 -2.47 2.37
N ALA A 152 -19.82 -1.86 1.83
CA ALA A 152 -18.47 -2.37 1.98
C ALA A 152 -18.06 -2.32 3.46
N SER A 153 -17.48 -3.40 3.98
CA SER A 153 -16.93 -3.42 5.34
C SER A 153 -15.81 -2.40 5.49
N ALA A 154 -15.53 -1.94 6.71
CA ALA A 154 -14.49 -0.93 6.93
C ALA A 154 -13.08 -1.45 6.59
N ASN A 155 -12.84 -2.76 6.73
CA ASN A 155 -11.55 -3.38 6.44
C ASN A 155 -11.46 -4.01 5.04
N GLY A 156 -12.48 -3.90 4.21
CA GLY A 156 -12.53 -4.49 2.86
C GLY A 156 -12.87 -5.98 2.80
N SER A 157 -13.09 -6.65 3.95
CA SER A 157 -13.48 -8.07 3.97
C SER A 157 -14.84 -8.31 3.33
N CYS A 158 -15.04 -9.53 2.79
CA CYS A 158 -16.26 -9.93 2.09
C CYS A 158 -16.58 -9.09 0.83
N ASN A 159 -15.57 -8.42 0.25
CA ASN A 159 -15.69 -7.91 -1.11
C ASN A 159 -15.79 -9.10 -2.09
N ASN A 160 -14.79 -9.98 -2.05
CA ASN A 160 -14.84 -11.28 -2.71
C ASN A 160 -15.50 -12.32 -1.80
N LEU A 161 -16.61 -12.92 -2.25
CA LEU A 161 -17.37 -13.88 -1.43
C LEU A 161 -16.71 -15.26 -1.37
N ASP A 162 -15.98 -15.65 -2.41
CA ASP A 162 -15.27 -16.94 -2.48
C ASP A 162 -13.95 -16.86 -1.67
N HIS A 163 -13.31 -15.68 -1.67
CA HIS A 163 -12.06 -15.41 -0.97
C HIS A 163 -12.15 -14.12 -0.13
N PRO A 164 -12.81 -14.16 1.05
CA PRO A 164 -13.12 -12.96 1.86
C PRO A 164 -11.93 -12.12 2.32
N SER A 165 -10.71 -12.66 2.23
CA SER A 165 -9.45 -12.01 2.63
C SER A 165 -8.77 -11.20 1.52
N LEU A 166 -9.19 -11.32 0.26
CA LEU A 166 -8.57 -10.57 -0.84
C LEU A 166 -8.82 -9.07 -0.71
N GLY A 167 -7.75 -8.28 -0.77
CA GLY A 167 -7.79 -6.83 -0.65
C GLY A 167 -8.05 -6.28 0.77
N VAL A 168 -8.10 -7.13 1.79
CA VAL A 168 -8.38 -6.74 3.18
C VAL A 168 -7.23 -5.94 3.79
N ALA A 169 -7.54 -4.96 4.64
CA ALA A 169 -6.55 -4.21 5.39
C ALA A 169 -5.72 -5.11 6.33
N ASN A 170 -4.46 -4.74 6.58
CA ASN A 170 -3.48 -5.52 7.35
C ASN A 170 -3.20 -6.91 6.76
N SER A 171 -3.24 -7.03 5.43
CA SER A 171 -2.86 -8.23 4.67
C SER A 171 -1.60 -8.00 3.84
N ASN A 172 -1.04 -9.06 3.25
CA ASN A 172 0.13 -8.93 2.40
C ASN A 172 -0.19 -8.18 1.11
N GLN A 173 0.78 -7.42 0.62
CA GLN A 173 0.74 -6.90 -0.75
C GLN A 173 0.89 -8.05 -1.74
N GLY A 174 0.20 -7.97 -2.89
CA GLY A 174 0.35 -8.96 -3.96
C GLY A 174 1.61 -8.74 -4.79
N ARG A 175 1.91 -9.65 -5.73
CA ARG A 175 3.04 -9.52 -6.67
C ARG A 175 2.65 -9.81 -8.11
N TYR A 176 3.06 -8.94 -9.03
CA TYR A 176 3.02 -9.24 -10.48
C TYR A 176 4.23 -10.06 -10.93
N VAL A 177 5.39 -9.82 -10.31
CA VAL A 177 6.65 -10.53 -10.56
C VAL A 177 7.15 -11.04 -9.21
N PRO A 178 7.62 -12.31 -9.11
CA PRO A 178 8.16 -12.86 -7.87
C PRO A 178 9.24 -11.98 -7.23
N ALA A 179 9.37 -12.05 -5.91
CA ALA A 179 10.37 -11.27 -5.18
C ALA A 179 11.80 -11.67 -5.58
N GLU A 180 12.71 -10.69 -5.59
CA GLU A 180 14.15 -10.86 -5.80
C GLU A 180 14.89 -10.32 -4.57
N TYR A 181 15.08 -11.20 -3.59
CA TYR A 181 15.96 -10.96 -2.43
C TYR A 181 17.34 -11.55 -2.67
N ASN A 182 18.37 -11.01 -2.03
CA ASN A 182 19.76 -11.43 -2.24
C ASN A 182 20.00 -12.88 -1.81
N ASP A 183 19.39 -13.28 -0.69
CA ASP A 183 19.37 -14.65 -0.17
C ASP A 183 18.18 -15.47 -0.72
N GLY A 184 17.33 -14.87 -1.56
CA GLY A 184 16.09 -15.47 -2.05
C GLY A 184 14.93 -15.43 -1.04
N PHE A 185 15.12 -14.91 0.17
CA PHE A 185 14.13 -14.95 1.25
C PHE A 185 13.81 -13.57 1.83
N ASN A 186 14.79 -12.82 2.31
CA ASN A 186 14.57 -11.64 3.13
C ASN A 186 15.68 -10.58 3.00
N GLU A 187 16.91 -10.94 2.67
CA GLU A 187 18.01 -9.99 2.56
C GLU A 187 17.78 -9.04 1.38
N PRO A 188 17.69 -7.70 1.60
CA PRO A 188 17.44 -6.74 0.53
C PRO A 188 18.38 -6.89 -0.66
N ARG A 189 17.84 -6.68 -1.87
CA ARG A 189 18.60 -6.78 -3.12
C ARG A 189 19.81 -5.84 -3.08
N SER A 190 21.01 -6.43 -3.09
CA SER A 190 22.27 -5.69 -2.90
C SER A 190 23.29 -5.90 -4.03
N TYR A 191 23.09 -6.93 -4.87
CA TYR A 191 23.99 -7.28 -5.97
C TYR A 191 23.22 -7.31 -7.29
N GLY A 192 23.91 -6.94 -8.37
CA GLY A 192 23.39 -6.99 -9.73
C GLY A 192 23.63 -8.33 -10.42
N LYS A 193 23.29 -8.40 -11.70
CA LYS A 193 23.37 -9.58 -12.58
C LYS A 193 24.70 -10.31 -12.55
N TYR A 194 25.81 -9.58 -12.42
CA TYR A 194 27.17 -10.13 -12.44
C TYR A 194 27.76 -10.33 -11.04
N GLY A 195 26.93 -10.34 -9.98
CA GLY A 195 27.39 -10.47 -8.60
C GLY A 195 28.13 -9.25 -8.05
N THR A 196 28.12 -8.12 -8.76
CA THR A 196 28.70 -6.85 -8.27
C THR A 196 27.71 -6.08 -7.43
N LYS A 197 28.19 -5.43 -6.36
CA LYS A 197 27.34 -4.57 -5.51
C LYS A 197 26.62 -3.51 -6.34
N LEU A 198 25.32 -3.34 -6.10
CA LEU A 198 24.53 -2.28 -6.71
C LEU A 198 24.99 -0.91 -6.21
N PRO A 199 24.91 0.14 -7.04
CA PRO A 199 25.24 1.50 -6.61
C PRO A 199 24.34 1.94 -5.45
N GLU A 200 24.92 2.67 -4.50
CA GLU A 200 24.20 3.21 -3.35
C GLU A 200 23.08 4.17 -3.82
N PRO A 201 21.88 4.14 -3.22
CA PRO A 201 20.76 4.98 -3.64
C PRO A 201 21.07 6.48 -3.70
N ARG A 202 21.86 7.00 -2.75
CA ARG A 202 22.24 8.41 -2.74
C ARG A 202 23.19 8.77 -3.88
N VAL A 203 24.05 7.84 -4.32
CA VAL A 203 24.88 8.01 -5.51
C VAL A 203 23.99 8.10 -6.75
N ILE A 204 22.99 7.22 -6.88
CA ILE A 204 22.02 7.27 -7.97
C ILE A 204 21.28 8.62 -7.95
N SER A 205 20.79 9.06 -6.79
CA SER A 205 20.13 10.36 -6.62
C SER A 205 21.01 11.53 -7.04
N ASN A 206 22.29 11.54 -6.65
CA ASN A 206 23.25 12.57 -7.04
C ASN A 206 23.62 12.56 -8.53
N MET A 207 23.46 11.44 -9.23
CA MET A 207 23.80 11.36 -10.67
C MET A 207 22.59 11.58 -11.56
N LEU A 208 21.42 11.09 -11.16
CA LEU A 208 20.23 11.03 -12.00
C LEU A 208 19.15 12.04 -11.60
N PHE A 209 18.97 12.29 -10.30
CA PHE A 209 17.79 12.98 -9.76
C PHE A 209 18.03 14.41 -9.30
N LYS A 210 19.17 15.00 -9.66
CA LYS A 210 19.47 16.41 -9.38
C LYS A 210 18.38 17.33 -9.96
N PRO A 211 18.03 18.43 -9.27
CA PRO A 211 17.11 19.42 -9.83
C PRO A 211 17.70 20.08 -11.08
N GLN A 212 16.82 20.59 -11.94
CA GLN A 212 17.23 21.47 -13.03
C GLN A 212 17.56 22.87 -12.50
N LYS A 213 18.27 23.69 -13.30
CA LYS A 213 18.52 25.10 -12.97
C LYS A 213 17.22 25.90 -12.82
N SER A 214 16.21 25.55 -13.61
CA SER A 214 14.85 26.07 -13.54
C SER A 214 13.88 24.89 -13.57
N THR A 215 12.95 24.84 -12.62
CA THR A 215 11.90 23.82 -12.59
C THR A 215 11.13 23.84 -13.91
N LYS A 216 11.07 22.69 -14.58
CA LYS A 216 10.20 22.52 -15.74
C LYS A 216 8.80 22.17 -15.25
N LEU A 217 7.85 23.06 -15.52
CA LEU A 217 6.44 22.85 -15.18
C LEU A 217 5.76 21.97 -16.25
N SER A 218 4.74 21.24 -15.83
CA SER A 218 3.83 20.51 -16.72
C SER A 218 3.22 21.45 -17.77
N GLN A 219 2.87 20.92 -18.93
CA GLN A 219 2.23 21.71 -19.99
C GLN A 219 0.87 22.24 -19.56
N ASP A 220 -0.01 21.37 -19.04
CA ASP A 220 -1.39 21.70 -18.68
C ASP A 220 -1.83 21.16 -17.31
N LEU A 221 -1.06 20.35 -16.58
CA LEU A 221 -1.53 19.77 -15.33
C LEU A 221 -1.28 20.67 -14.12
N THR A 222 -2.28 20.74 -13.24
CA THR A 222 -2.22 21.51 -11.99
C THR A 222 -1.53 20.73 -10.88
N ILE A 223 -1.15 21.41 -9.80
CA ILE A 223 -0.66 20.76 -8.58
C ILE A 223 -1.74 19.84 -7.98
N LEU A 224 -3.03 20.13 -8.21
CA LEU A 224 -4.13 19.26 -7.83
C LEU A 224 -4.06 17.88 -8.49
N HIS A 225 -3.55 17.76 -9.72
CA HIS A 225 -3.28 16.44 -10.33
C HIS A 225 -2.31 15.60 -9.48
N MET A 226 -1.19 16.20 -9.05
CA MET A 226 -0.24 15.53 -8.16
C MET A 226 -0.88 15.20 -6.80
N ALA A 227 -1.59 16.16 -6.20
CA ALA A 227 -2.23 16.01 -4.90
C ALA A 227 -3.34 14.96 -4.91
N TRP A 228 -4.14 14.88 -5.98
CA TRP A 228 -5.17 13.86 -6.17
C TRP A 228 -4.55 12.47 -6.26
N GLY A 229 -3.48 12.31 -7.03
CA GLY A 229 -2.71 11.06 -7.07
C GLY A 229 -2.25 10.64 -5.67
N GLN A 230 -1.70 11.57 -4.89
CA GLN A 230 -1.27 11.31 -3.51
C GLN A 230 -2.44 10.94 -2.59
N PHE A 231 -3.59 11.60 -2.73
CA PHE A 231 -4.78 11.32 -1.94
C PHE A 231 -5.35 9.93 -2.25
N MET A 232 -5.47 9.57 -3.54
CA MET A 232 -6.03 8.28 -3.95
C MET A 232 -5.07 7.11 -3.68
N ILE A 233 -3.75 7.28 -3.78
CA ILE A 233 -2.82 6.19 -3.41
C ILE A 233 -2.85 5.91 -1.91
N HIS A 234 -3.15 6.92 -1.10
CA HIS A 234 -3.32 6.72 0.34
C HIS A 234 -4.57 5.90 0.70
N ASP A 235 -5.55 5.84 -0.21
CA ASP A 235 -6.76 5.02 -0.07
C ASP A 235 -6.48 3.52 -0.22
N VAL A 236 -5.51 3.17 -1.08
CA VAL A 236 -5.28 1.77 -1.47
C VAL A 236 -4.00 1.16 -0.89
N ILE A 237 -3.02 1.98 -0.46
CA ILE A 237 -1.78 1.45 0.09
C ILE A 237 -1.15 2.29 1.19
N LYS A 238 -0.74 1.57 2.24
CA LYS A 238 0.05 2.08 3.35
C LYS A 238 0.95 0.98 3.88
N THR A 239 2.24 1.09 3.59
CA THR A 239 3.23 0.14 4.11
C THR A 239 3.87 0.70 5.38
N PRO A 240 3.61 0.12 6.56
CA PRO A 240 4.28 0.55 7.79
C PRO A 240 5.74 0.12 7.81
N ILE A 241 6.49 0.74 8.71
CA ILE A 241 7.87 0.38 9.02
C ILE A 241 7.91 -0.39 10.34
N SER A 242 8.91 -1.26 10.52
CA SER A 242 9.15 -1.92 11.80
C SER A 242 9.34 -0.91 12.93
N LYS A 243 8.88 -1.27 14.12
CA LYS A 243 9.02 -0.48 15.36
C LYS A 243 9.84 -1.26 16.38
N GLY A 244 10.53 -0.53 17.24
CA GLY A 244 11.31 -1.07 18.34
C GLY A 244 10.43 -1.49 19.53
N VAL A 245 11.09 -1.75 20.66
CA VAL A 245 10.46 -2.16 21.92
C VAL A 245 9.36 -1.17 22.32
N LYS A 246 8.16 -1.68 22.63
CA LYS A 246 6.97 -0.88 22.99
C LYS A 246 6.55 0.16 21.93
N GLY A 247 6.88 -0.08 20.65
CA GLY A 247 6.45 0.78 19.55
C GLY A 247 7.34 2.01 19.30
N SER A 248 8.53 2.06 19.89
CA SER A 248 9.50 3.14 19.68
C SER A 248 10.00 3.20 18.22
N ASP A 249 10.42 4.39 17.78
CA ASP A 249 11.07 4.55 16.48
C ASP A 249 12.46 3.90 16.49
N ILE A 250 12.79 3.15 15.44
CA ILE A 250 14.12 2.56 15.26
C ILE A 250 15.05 3.61 14.62
N GLN A 251 16.22 3.80 15.22
CA GLN A 251 17.33 4.55 14.63
C GLN A 251 18.37 3.57 14.07
N CYS A 252 18.59 3.67 12.76
CA CYS A 252 19.49 2.83 11.98
C CYS A 252 20.71 3.58 11.44
N CYS A 253 20.72 4.89 11.61
CA CYS A 253 21.86 5.71 11.30
C CYS A 253 22.30 6.45 12.56
N ASP A 254 23.13 5.76 13.34
CA ASP A 254 23.84 6.30 14.51
C ASP A 254 25.33 5.90 14.41
N GLU A 255 26.13 6.29 15.41
CA GLU A 255 27.58 5.99 15.44
C GLU A 255 27.90 4.49 15.43
N ASN A 256 26.94 3.63 15.86
CA ASN A 256 27.10 2.19 15.96
C ASN A 256 26.44 1.43 14.79
N GLY A 257 25.85 2.13 13.81
CA GLY A 257 25.17 1.51 12.66
C GLY A 257 23.77 0.96 12.93
N GLY A 258 23.18 1.27 14.10
CA GLY A 258 21.88 0.78 14.54
C GLY A 258 21.87 -0.70 14.94
N ASN A 259 21.25 -1.02 16.07
CA ASN A 259 21.27 -2.38 16.66
C ASN A 259 20.07 -3.26 16.27
N SER A 260 19.28 -2.88 15.26
CA SER A 260 18.08 -3.62 14.87
C SER A 260 18.29 -4.45 13.60
N PRO A 261 17.77 -5.70 13.52
CA PRO A 261 17.81 -6.50 12.29
C PRO A 261 16.98 -5.91 11.15
N ASP A 262 16.08 -4.97 11.44
CA ASP A 262 15.30 -4.23 10.44
C ASP A 262 15.99 -2.92 10.01
N CYS A 263 17.27 -2.74 10.35
CA CYS A 263 18.05 -1.61 9.84
C CYS A 263 18.56 -1.85 8.43
N PHE A 264 18.34 -0.85 7.57
CA PHE A 264 18.81 -0.84 6.20
C PHE A 264 19.11 0.61 5.77
N SER A 265 19.97 1.28 6.56
CA SER A 265 20.33 2.69 6.37
C SER A 265 20.93 2.96 4.99
N LEU A 266 20.77 4.20 4.50
CA LEU A 266 21.36 4.59 3.22
C LEU A 266 22.76 5.15 3.45
N SER A 267 23.78 4.56 2.85
CA SER A 267 25.14 5.10 2.93
C SER A 267 25.29 6.39 2.13
N ILE A 268 26.00 7.36 2.70
CA ILE A 268 26.35 8.63 2.05
C ILE A 268 27.76 8.52 1.47
N PRO A 269 27.98 8.86 0.18
CA PRO A 269 29.32 8.84 -0.38
C PRO A 269 30.21 9.95 0.24
N PRO A 270 31.53 9.74 0.39
CA PRO A 270 32.42 10.71 1.03
C PRO A 270 32.44 12.11 0.40
N ASN A 271 32.14 12.20 -0.90
CA ASN A 271 32.07 13.44 -1.67
C ASN A 271 30.62 13.91 -1.90
N ASP A 272 29.67 13.49 -1.05
CA ASP A 272 28.30 13.99 -1.13
C ASP A 272 28.26 15.51 -0.93
N PRO A 273 27.62 16.27 -1.83
CA PRO A 273 27.65 17.73 -1.76
C PRO A 273 26.84 18.32 -0.60
N TYR A 274 26.01 17.52 0.08
CA TYR A 274 25.02 18.02 1.03
C TYR A 274 25.12 17.36 2.41
N PHE A 275 25.24 16.03 2.48
CA PHE A 275 25.17 15.32 3.76
C PHE A 275 26.53 14.89 4.35
N SER A 276 27.63 14.92 3.57
CA SER A 276 28.92 14.34 3.98
C SER A 276 29.55 15.02 5.20
N ASN A 277 29.23 16.30 5.45
CA ASN A 277 29.79 17.06 6.56
C ASN A 277 29.12 16.72 7.90
N ASP A 278 27.87 16.24 7.88
CA ASP A 278 27.07 16.05 9.08
C ASP A 278 27.01 14.59 9.53
N ARG A 279 27.10 13.63 8.60
CA ARG A 279 26.87 12.21 8.86
C ARG A 279 27.29 11.30 7.70
N ARG A 280 27.41 10.00 7.99
CA ARG A 280 27.82 8.96 7.02
C ARG A 280 26.67 8.14 6.44
N CYS A 281 25.48 8.24 7.00
CA CYS A 281 24.28 7.59 6.49
C CYS A 281 23.02 8.46 6.62
N LEU A 282 21.93 8.01 6.01
CA LEU A 282 20.57 8.47 6.27
C LEU A 282 19.77 7.35 6.93
N ASN A 283 18.93 7.70 7.92
CA ASN A 283 18.12 6.73 8.63
C ASN A 283 17.10 6.06 7.70
N PHE A 284 17.06 4.73 7.70
CA PHE A 284 16.05 3.94 7.00
C PHE A 284 15.79 2.63 7.73
N VAL A 285 14.50 2.39 7.97
CA VAL A 285 13.98 1.20 8.62
C VAL A 285 13.18 0.41 7.61
N ARG A 286 13.41 -0.90 7.59
CA ARG A 286 12.71 -1.83 6.72
C ARG A 286 11.21 -1.84 6.99
N SER A 287 10.44 -2.11 5.94
CA SER A 287 8.98 -2.22 6.03
C SER A 287 8.56 -3.43 6.85
N LEU A 288 7.48 -3.30 7.60
CA LEU A 288 6.99 -4.38 8.46
C LEU A 288 6.67 -5.61 7.59
N PRO A 289 7.21 -6.80 7.93
CA PRO A 289 6.86 -8.01 7.22
C PRO A 289 5.39 -8.36 7.48
N GLY A 290 4.73 -8.85 6.44
CA GLY A 290 3.39 -9.42 6.51
C GLY A 290 3.39 -10.84 7.07
N LYS A 291 2.22 -11.49 7.06
CA LYS A 291 2.11 -12.90 7.45
C LYS A 291 2.85 -13.76 6.42
N PRO A 292 3.61 -14.80 6.81
CA PRO A 292 4.23 -15.67 5.81
C PRO A 292 3.16 -16.30 4.90
N ASP A 293 3.42 -16.27 3.60
CA ASP A 293 2.58 -16.90 2.59
C ASP A 293 2.50 -18.42 2.84
N GLU A 294 1.32 -19.03 2.67
CA GLU A 294 1.13 -20.47 2.83
C GLU A 294 1.78 -21.28 1.69
N ASP A 295 1.87 -20.68 0.50
CA ASP A 295 2.45 -21.31 -0.69
C ASP A 295 3.95 -21.07 -0.84
N LEU A 296 4.43 -19.92 -0.33
CA LEU A 296 5.84 -19.53 -0.31
C LEU A 296 6.33 -19.19 1.12
N PRO A 297 6.20 -20.11 2.09
CA PRO A 297 6.59 -19.85 3.46
C PRO A 297 8.08 -19.56 3.56
N GLY A 298 8.40 -18.33 3.99
CA GLY A 298 9.76 -17.87 4.24
C GLY A 298 10.24 -16.71 3.36
N ILE A 299 9.57 -16.41 2.24
CA ILE A 299 9.87 -15.18 1.47
C ILE A 299 9.18 -13.99 2.16
N ARG A 300 9.91 -12.90 2.35
CA ARG A 300 9.40 -11.70 3.02
C ARG A 300 8.42 -10.96 2.12
N GLU A 301 7.16 -10.96 2.54
CA GLU A 301 6.15 -10.05 2.00
C GLU A 301 5.95 -8.84 2.91
N GLN A 302 5.57 -7.70 2.34
CA GLN A 302 5.24 -6.49 3.09
C GLN A 302 3.73 -6.38 3.27
N ILE A 303 3.33 -5.89 4.44
CA ILE A 303 1.91 -5.67 4.76
C ILE A 303 1.38 -4.39 4.09
N ASN A 304 0.09 -4.38 3.79
CA ASN A 304 -0.69 -3.19 3.51
C ASN A 304 -1.63 -2.93 4.70
N GLU A 305 -1.47 -1.81 5.41
CA GLU A 305 -2.30 -1.46 6.58
C GLU A 305 -3.72 -1.00 6.21
N VAL A 306 -3.97 -0.64 4.95
CA VAL A 306 -5.26 -0.14 4.46
C VAL A 306 -5.87 -1.12 3.47
N THR A 307 -7.13 -0.90 3.11
CA THR A 307 -7.85 -1.72 2.11
C THR A 307 -7.20 -1.54 0.74
N SER A 308 -7.39 -2.50 -0.18
CA SER A 308 -6.85 -2.40 -1.55
C SER A 308 -7.81 -1.74 -2.55
N PHE A 309 -9.00 -1.33 -2.09
CA PHE A 309 -10.07 -0.80 -2.93
C PHE A 309 -10.07 0.73 -2.91
N LEU A 310 -10.60 1.36 -3.95
CA LEU A 310 -10.97 2.78 -3.87
C LEU A 310 -12.33 2.87 -3.16
N ASP A 311 -12.30 2.69 -1.84
CA ASP A 311 -13.48 2.65 -0.98
C ASP A 311 -13.62 3.90 -0.09
N GLY A 312 -12.70 4.86 -0.21
CA GLY A 312 -12.66 6.05 0.62
C GLY A 312 -12.15 5.79 2.04
N SER A 313 -11.48 4.67 2.32
CA SER A 313 -10.79 4.42 3.59
C SER A 313 -9.83 5.54 4.01
N VAL A 314 -9.30 6.33 3.07
CA VAL A 314 -8.53 7.56 3.35
C VAL A 314 -9.35 8.60 4.14
N ILE A 315 -10.68 8.61 3.98
CA ILE A 315 -11.64 9.42 4.73
C ILE A 315 -12.21 8.66 5.92
N TYR A 316 -12.65 7.41 5.70
CA TYR A 316 -13.50 6.64 6.62
C TYR A 316 -12.76 5.64 7.53
N GLY A 317 -11.47 5.43 7.30
CA GLY A 317 -10.64 4.47 8.01
C GLY A 317 -10.72 3.06 7.43
N SER A 318 -9.77 2.20 7.86
CA SER A 318 -9.63 0.82 7.37
C SER A 318 -9.99 -0.23 8.42
N SER A 319 -10.71 0.16 9.48
CA SER A 319 -11.24 -0.73 10.51
C SER A 319 -12.54 -0.20 11.09
N GLU A 320 -13.39 -1.09 11.60
CA GLU A 320 -14.68 -0.73 12.20
C GLU A 320 -14.49 0.21 13.41
N GLU A 321 -13.44 0.00 14.19
CA GLU A 321 -13.09 0.86 15.33
C GLU A 321 -12.74 2.28 14.86
N GLN A 322 -11.89 2.40 13.84
CA GLN A 322 -11.49 3.70 13.31
C GLN A 322 -12.68 4.42 12.68
N MET A 323 -13.49 3.70 11.90
CA MET A 323 -14.68 4.28 11.27
C MET A 323 -15.67 4.78 12.33
N LYS A 324 -15.93 3.98 13.37
CA LYS A 324 -16.82 4.37 14.47
C LYS A 324 -16.32 5.64 15.17
N ASP A 325 -15.03 5.75 15.43
CA ASP A 325 -14.43 6.93 16.06
C ASP A 325 -14.47 8.20 15.18
N LEU A 326 -14.45 8.03 13.85
CA LEU A 326 -14.57 9.14 12.90
C LEU A 326 -16.01 9.63 12.70
N LYS A 327 -17.03 8.87 13.15
CA LYS A 327 -18.45 9.28 13.11
C LYS A 327 -18.76 10.28 14.22
N MET A 328 -19.59 11.28 13.90
CA MET A 328 -20.18 12.17 14.90
C MET A 328 -21.28 11.45 15.73
N GLY A 329 -21.90 10.41 15.16
CA GLY A 329 -22.97 9.63 15.78
C GLY A 329 -24.39 10.20 15.59
N TYR A 330 -24.53 11.35 14.91
CA TYR A 330 -25.81 11.98 14.61
C TYR A 330 -25.85 12.45 13.15
N LYS A 331 -27.03 12.35 12.51
CA LYS A 331 -27.27 12.75 11.10
C LYS A 331 -26.38 12.07 10.05
N GLY A 332 -25.66 11.02 10.44
CA GLY A 332 -24.68 10.37 9.58
C GLY A 332 -23.45 11.22 9.26
N LEU A 333 -23.11 12.19 10.10
CA LEU A 333 -21.98 13.09 9.89
C LEU A 333 -20.64 12.48 10.35
N LEU A 334 -19.55 12.93 9.72
CA LEU A 334 -18.19 12.79 10.23
C LEU A 334 -17.91 13.79 11.35
N ALA A 335 -17.12 13.38 12.33
CA ALA A 335 -16.70 14.21 13.44
C ALA A 335 -15.82 15.37 12.97
N THR A 336 -16.12 16.57 13.46
CA THR A 336 -15.39 17.80 13.13
C THR A 336 -14.94 18.54 14.36
N LYS A 337 -13.94 19.40 14.21
CA LYS A 337 -13.67 20.45 15.17
C LYS A 337 -14.61 21.63 14.88
N GLU A 338 -15.43 21.96 15.87
CA GLU A 338 -16.41 23.04 15.79
C GLU A 338 -15.76 24.41 15.58
N CYS A 339 -16.54 25.33 15.00
CA CYS A 339 -16.13 26.72 14.89
C CYS A 339 -16.17 27.42 16.26
N PRO A 340 -15.25 28.36 16.56
CA PRO A 340 -15.25 29.05 17.84
C PRO A 340 -16.50 29.93 18.07
N PHE A 341 -17.05 30.52 17.01
CA PHE A 341 -18.24 31.37 17.12
C PHE A 341 -19.51 30.54 17.40
N SER A 342 -19.58 29.28 16.96
CA SER A 342 -20.71 28.40 17.26
C SER A 342 -20.80 28.05 18.76
N GLN A 343 -19.68 28.08 19.49
CA GLN A 343 -19.69 27.88 20.94
C GLN A 343 -20.41 29.00 21.70
N ARG A 344 -20.30 30.27 21.26
CA ARG A 344 -20.99 31.41 21.90
C ARG A 344 -22.49 31.44 21.61
N VAL A 345 -22.91 30.98 20.43
CA VAL A 345 -24.32 31.00 20.00
C VAL A 345 -25.08 29.71 20.40
N SER A 346 -24.38 28.59 20.65
CA SER A 346 -25.01 27.33 21.07
C SER A 346 -25.77 27.41 22.40
N ASN A 347 -25.44 28.39 23.26
CA ASN A 347 -26.17 28.65 24.50
C ASN A 347 -27.51 29.38 24.29
N PHE A 348 -27.80 29.91 23.09
CA PHE A 348 -29.00 30.70 22.82
C PHE A 348 -29.79 30.30 21.56
N MET A 349 -29.19 29.59 20.60
CA MET A 349 -29.90 29.09 19.40
C MET A 349 -29.63 27.62 19.11
N ARG A 350 -30.71 26.86 18.91
CA ARG A 350 -30.73 25.39 18.69
C ARG A 350 -30.34 24.96 17.27
N LYS A 351 -29.95 25.88 16.38
CA LYS A 351 -29.45 25.62 15.03
C LYS A 351 -28.40 26.67 14.65
N PRO A 352 -27.12 26.29 14.40
CA PRO A 352 -26.23 27.15 13.66
C PRO A 352 -26.75 27.29 12.22
N PRO A 353 -26.72 28.50 11.62
CA PRO A 353 -27.02 28.67 10.20
C PRO A 353 -25.99 27.95 9.32
N ILE A 354 -26.41 27.56 8.12
CA ILE A 354 -25.62 26.89 7.07
C ILE A 354 -24.29 27.64 6.77
N GLU A 355 -24.26 28.96 7.01
CA GLU A 355 -23.10 29.84 6.87
C GLU A 355 -21.95 29.56 7.86
N THR A 356 -22.14 28.69 8.85
CA THR A 356 -21.09 28.35 9.84
C THR A 356 -20.28 27.10 9.51
N GLU A 357 -20.49 26.47 8.35
CA GLU A 357 -19.75 25.26 7.98
C GLU A 357 -18.33 25.51 7.44
N GLY A 358 -18.08 26.69 6.84
CA GLY A 358 -16.81 27.00 6.17
C GLY A 358 -15.59 27.04 7.10
N CYS A 359 -15.80 27.13 8.42
CA CYS A 359 -14.76 27.10 9.44
C CYS A 359 -14.60 25.73 10.13
N ARG A 360 -15.42 24.72 9.78
CA ARG A 360 -15.27 23.37 10.34
C ARG A 360 -14.05 22.69 9.74
N THR A 361 -13.26 22.06 10.59
CA THR A 361 -12.05 21.33 10.21
C THR A 361 -12.12 19.90 10.74
N LEU A 362 -11.28 19.01 10.24
CA LEU A 362 -11.19 17.63 10.76
C LEU A 362 -10.96 17.63 12.27
N ALA A 363 -11.53 16.63 12.96
CA ALA A 363 -11.39 16.46 14.40
C ALA A 363 -9.91 16.39 14.84
N LYS A 364 -9.65 16.75 16.10
CA LYS A 364 -8.31 16.66 16.69
C LYS A 364 -7.89 15.18 16.82
N GLY A 365 -6.72 14.86 16.29
CA GLY A 365 -6.06 13.56 16.42
C GLY A 365 -4.97 13.54 17.50
N PRO A 366 -4.25 12.40 17.63
CA PRO A 366 -3.09 12.30 18.50
C PRO A 366 -1.98 13.26 18.06
N ASP A 367 -1.20 13.77 19.01
CA ASP A 367 -0.19 14.83 18.78
C ASP A 367 1.04 14.37 17.97
N THR A 368 1.12 13.10 17.55
CA THR A 368 2.22 12.55 16.74
C THR A 368 1.67 11.79 15.53
N PRO A 369 2.32 11.83 14.36
CA PRO A 369 3.66 12.38 14.07
C PRO A 369 3.69 13.84 13.60
N CYS A 370 2.62 14.63 13.78
CA CYS A 370 2.63 16.02 13.35
C CYS A 370 3.47 16.93 14.27
N LEU A 371 3.82 18.12 13.78
CA LEU A 371 4.55 19.16 14.51
C LEU A 371 3.59 20.24 14.97
N VAL A 372 3.17 20.16 16.23
CA VAL A 372 2.49 21.25 16.93
C VAL A 372 3.55 22.14 17.57
N LEU A 373 3.72 23.36 17.07
CA LEU A 373 4.73 24.31 17.54
C LEU A 373 4.21 25.16 18.71
N SER A 374 2.91 25.41 18.75
CA SER A 374 2.26 26.19 19.81
C SER A 374 1.32 25.31 20.62
N LYS A 375 1.87 24.54 21.57
CA LYS A 375 1.07 23.68 22.46
C LYS A 375 0.03 24.53 23.22
N GLY A 376 -1.24 24.14 23.12
CA GLY A 376 -2.35 24.89 23.72
C GLY A 376 -3.00 25.93 22.79
N ASP A 377 -2.41 26.21 21.62
CA ASP A 377 -3.06 27.01 20.60
C ASP A 377 -4.22 26.21 19.97
N TYR A 378 -5.41 26.79 19.99
CA TYR A 378 -6.61 26.22 19.38
C TYR A 378 -6.44 25.98 17.87
N HIS A 379 -5.52 26.70 17.22
CA HIS A 379 -5.27 26.68 15.78
C HIS A 379 -4.14 25.75 15.34
N ASP A 380 -3.40 25.13 16.26
CA ASP A 380 -2.27 24.27 15.92
C ASP A 380 -2.46 22.91 16.58
N TYR A 381 -2.96 21.94 15.81
CA TYR A 381 -3.28 20.61 16.30
C TYR A 381 -3.20 19.59 15.17
N CYS A 382 -2.79 18.35 15.46
CA CYS A 382 -2.86 17.28 14.47
C CYS A 382 -4.31 16.97 14.13
N GLN A 383 -4.62 16.87 12.85
CA GLN A 383 -5.94 16.44 12.37
C GLN A 383 -6.02 14.90 12.35
N LYS A 384 -7.24 14.38 12.58
CA LYS A 384 -7.57 12.95 12.47
C LYS A 384 -8.41 12.70 11.22
N SER A 385 -8.14 11.62 10.52
CA SER A 385 -8.91 11.14 9.36
C SER A 385 -8.77 9.63 9.24
N GLY A 386 -9.33 9.04 8.17
CA GLY A 386 -9.18 7.63 7.84
C GLY A 386 -7.72 7.22 7.59
N ASP A 387 -6.89 8.14 7.09
CA ASP A 387 -5.46 7.91 6.94
C ASP A 387 -4.60 8.78 7.89
N LYS A 388 -3.57 8.16 8.48
CA LYS A 388 -2.68 8.81 9.46
C LYS A 388 -1.72 9.84 8.82
N ARG A 389 -1.57 9.84 7.49
CA ARG A 389 -0.67 10.75 6.75
C ARG A 389 -1.35 12.07 6.37
N VAL A 390 -2.59 12.32 6.82
CA VAL A 390 -3.34 13.58 6.61
C VAL A 390 -2.52 14.83 6.95
N ASN A 391 -1.65 14.76 7.96
CA ASN A 391 -0.85 15.90 8.43
C ASN A 391 0.49 16.06 7.69
N VAL A 392 0.88 15.17 6.77
CA VAL A 392 2.24 15.12 6.21
C VAL A 392 2.56 16.34 5.36
N VAL A 393 1.61 16.79 4.56
CA VAL A 393 1.77 17.96 3.67
C VAL A 393 0.43 18.72 3.55
N PRO A 394 0.45 20.05 3.39
CA PRO A 394 -0.79 20.85 3.41
C PRO A 394 -1.77 20.58 2.25
N ASN A 395 -1.31 20.09 1.10
CA ASN A 395 -2.19 19.68 0.00
C ASN A 395 -3.08 18.48 0.39
N LEU A 396 -2.52 17.46 1.06
CA LEU A 396 -3.31 16.34 1.58
C LEU A 396 -4.33 16.84 2.60
N CYS A 397 -3.86 17.63 3.55
CA CYS A 397 -4.71 18.23 4.55
C CYS A 397 -5.90 19.01 3.94
N ALA A 398 -5.68 19.82 2.89
CA ALA A 398 -6.75 20.50 2.17
C ALA A 398 -7.77 19.50 1.56
N LEU A 399 -7.30 18.43 0.90
CA LEU A 399 -8.17 17.41 0.30
C LEU A 399 -8.96 16.60 1.35
N HIS A 400 -8.34 16.22 2.47
CA HIS A 400 -9.07 15.53 3.54
C HIS A 400 -10.16 16.41 4.16
N ASN A 401 -9.90 17.72 4.37
CA ASN A 401 -10.94 18.63 4.86
C ASN A 401 -12.04 18.87 3.80
N LEU A 402 -11.67 18.98 2.51
CA LEU A 402 -12.61 19.07 1.39
C LEU A 402 -13.60 17.90 1.40
N PHE A 403 -13.10 16.66 1.47
CA PHE A 403 -13.98 15.49 1.44
C PHE A 403 -14.76 15.25 2.72
N MET A 404 -14.23 15.64 3.89
CA MET A 404 -15.03 15.64 5.12
C MET A 404 -16.21 16.61 5.00
N ARG A 405 -15.97 17.84 4.53
CA ARG A 405 -17.04 18.83 4.34
C ARG A 405 -18.04 18.38 3.28
N TYR A 406 -17.56 17.82 2.17
CA TYR A 406 -18.39 17.27 1.11
C TYR A 406 -19.31 16.14 1.63
N HIS A 407 -18.77 15.20 2.41
CA HIS A 407 -19.56 14.17 3.07
C HIS A 407 -20.63 14.76 3.98
N ASN A 408 -20.26 15.70 4.87
CA ASN A 408 -21.20 16.27 5.83
C ASN A 408 -22.33 17.05 5.13
N ARG A 409 -22.00 17.90 4.15
CA ARG A 409 -23.00 18.62 3.34
C ARG A 409 -23.95 17.66 2.61
N MET A 410 -23.42 16.57 2.05
CA MET A 410 -24.22 15.54 1.40
C MET A 410 -25.13 14.79 2.39
N ALA A 411 -24.61 14.37 3.54
CA ALA A 411 -25.38 13.70 4.58
C ALA A 411 -26.54 14.57 5.08
N GLU A 412 -26.33 15.88 5.26
CA GLU A 412 -27.40 16.81 5.64
C GLU A 412 -28.49 16.92 4.56
N ARG A 413 -28.12 17.00 3.29
CA ARG A 413 -29.07 17.04 2.16
C ARG A 413 -29.84 15.72 2.02
N LEU A 414 -29.19 14.57 2.22
CA LEU A 414 -29.85 13.26 2.28
C LEU A 414 -30.80 13.16 3.47
N ALA A 415 -30.40 13.67 4.62
CA ALA A 415 -31.26 13.73 5.81
C ALA A 415 -32.49 14.61 5.56
N GLN A 416 -32.39 15.68 4.77
CA GLN A 416 -33.55 16.48 4.37
C GLN A 416 -34.49 15.72 3.42
N ALA A 417 -33.93 14.98 2.46
CA ALA A 417 -34.72 14.17 1.52
C ALA A 417 -35.40 12.95 2.17
N ASN A 418 -34.78 12.37 3.21
CA ASN A 418 -35.18 11.10 3.85
C ASN A 418 -35.43 11.21 5.37
N PHE A 419 -35.80 12.40 5.87
CA PHE A 419 -35.79 12.75 7.30
C PHE A 419 -36.49 11.77 8.25
N ILE A 420 -37.56 11.11 7.80
CA ILE A 420 -38.36 10.18 8.61
C ILE A 420 -37.94 8.72 8.40
N SER A 421 -37.21 8.42 7.32
CA SER A 421 -37.03 7.06 6.82
C SER A 421 -35.72 6.40 7.23
N TRP A 422 -34.64 7.16 7.46
CA TRP A 422 -33.30 6.61 7.69
C TRP A 422 -32.75 6.92 9.09
N SER A 423 -32.07 5.94 9.69
CA SER A 423 -31.28 6.15 10.91
C SER A 423 -29.99 6.94 10.61
N SER A 424 -29.33 7.47 11.65
CA SER A 424 -28.01 8.12 11.51
C SER A 424 -26.97 7.17 10.88
N ASP A 425 -26.98 5.89 11.24
CA ASP A 425 -26.04 4.90 10.68
C ASP A 425 -26.34 4.63 9.21
N GLN A 426 -27.61 4.53 8.84
CA GLN A 426 -28.00 4.37 7.45
C GLN A 426 -27.64 5.60 6.61
N LEU A 427 -27.86 6.82 7.14
CA LEU A 427 -27.43 8.06 6.49
C LEU A 427 -25.92 8.08 6.27
N PHE A 428 -25.13 7.66 7.26
CA PHE A 428 -23.67 7.59 7.13
C PHE A 428 -23.26 6.61 6.03
N GLU A 429 -23.76 5.37 6.05
CA GLU A 429 -23.34 4.36 5.09
C GLU A 429 -23.80 4.68 3.65
N GLU A 430 -24.98 5.27 3.47
CA GLU A 430 -25.44 5.74 2.15
C GLU A 430 -24.59 6.91 1.64
N THR A 431 -24.29 7.88 2.51
CA THR A 431 -23.42 9.01 2.15
C THR A 431 -22.02 8.52 1.82
N ARG A 432 -21.45 7.62 2.64
CA ARG A 432 -20.16 6.96 2.39
C ARG A 432 -20.17 6.28 1.02
N LYS A 433 -21.20 5.47 0.73
CA LYS A 433 -21.34 4.76 -0.55
C LYS A 433 -21.35 5.71 -1.75
N ILE A 434 -22.08 6.82 -1.67
CA ILE A 434 -22.15 7.82 -2.76
C ILE A 434 -20.80 8.53 -2.93
N VAL A 435 -20.17 8.97 -1.84
CA VAL A 435 -18.85 9.64 -1.90
C VAL A 435 -17.79 8.69 -2.46
N THR A 436 -17.80 7.42 -2.05
CA THR A 436 -16.92 6.37 -2.62
C THR A 436 -17.14 6.23 -4.13
N ALA A 437 -18.39 6.18 -4.59
CA ALA A 437 -18.68 6.11 -6.02
C ALA A 437 -18.16 7.34 -6.79
N ILE A 438 -18.24 8.54 -6.20
CA ILE A 438 -17.70 9.76 -6.79
C ILE A 438 -16.16 9.73 -6.84
N LEU A 439 -15.49 9.24 -5.80
CA LEU A 439 -14.04 9.04 -5.80
C LEU A 439 -13.61 8.09 -6.92
N GLN A 440 -14.33 6.97 -7.08
CA GLN A 440 -14.11 6.01 -8.18
C GLN A 440 -14.33 6.70 -9.54
N HIS A 441 -15.47 7.37 -9.73
CA HIS A 441 -15.82 8.03 -10.98
C HIS A 441 -14.80 9.09 -11.40
N VAL A 442 -14.46 10.03 -10.51
CA VAL A 442 -13.48 11.10 -10.78
C VAL A 442 -12.10 10.51 -11.06
N THR A 443 -11.67 9.50 -10.29
CA THR A 443 -10.35 8.89 -10.48
C THR A 443 -10.21 8.26 -11.85
N TYR A 444 -11.21 7.49 -12.31
CA TYR A 444 -11.11 6.78 -13.59
C TYR A 444 -11.39 7.66 -14.81
N ASN A 445 -12.22 8.70 -14.67
CA ASN A 445 -12.63 9.52 -15.82
C ASN A 445 -11.87 10.85 -15.95
N GLU A 446 -11.41 11.44 -14.85
CA GLU A 446 -10.66 12.71 -14.90
C GLU A 446 -9.17 12.53 -14.67
N TYR A 447 -8.76 11.66 -13.74
CA TYR A 447 -7.35 11.53 -13.35
C TYR A 447 -6.57 10.51 -14.19
N LEU A 448 -7.00 9.23 -14.23
CA LEU A 448 -6.26 8.17 -14.90
C LEU A 448 -5.95 8.43 -16.39
N PRO A 449 -6.86 9.01 -17.20
CA PRO A 449 -6.55 9.33 -18.59
C PRO A 449 -5.37 10.29 -18.74
N LEU A 450 -5.18 11.21 -17.78
CA LEU A 450 -4.06 12.16 -17.75
C LEU A 450 -2.75 11.49 -17.34
N VAL A 451 -2.81 10.37 -16.61
CA VAL A 451 -1.64 9.62 -16.17
C VAL A 451 -1.13 8.68 -17.26
N ILE A 452 -1.97 7.75 -17.72
CA ILE A 452 -1.54 6.64 -18.58
C ILE A 452 -1.92 6.80 -20.05
N GLY A 453 -2.65 7.86 -20.40
CA GLY A 453 -3.08 8.14 -21.78
C GLY A 453 -4.21 7.25 -22.26
N LYS A 454 -4.92 7.73 -23.29
CA LYS A 454 -6.13 7.10 -23.85
C LYS A 454 -5.86 5.69 -24.35
N LYS A 455 -4.70 5.46 -24.99
CA LYS A 455 -4.34 4.13 -25.51
C LYS A 455 -4.29 3.07 -24.40
N ASN A 456 -3.73 3.40 -23.24
CA ASN A 456 -3.68 2.45 -22.12
C ASN A 456 -5.02 2.36 -21.40
N MET A 457 -5.80 3.44 -21.31
CA MET A 457 -7.17 3.38 -20.81
C MET A 457 -8.03 2.37 -21.60
N ILE A 458 -7.90 2.34 -22.93
CA ILE A 458 -8.56 1.33 -23.79
C ILE A 458 -7.99 -0.07 -23.51
N LYS A 459 -6.66 -0.21 -23.56
CA LYS A 459 -5.96 -1.50 -23.37
C LYS A 459 -6.35 -2.22 -22.09
N TYR A 460 -6.64 -1.47 -21.03
CA TYR A 460 -6.95 -1.99 -19.71
C TYR A 460 -8.44 -1.88 -19.34
N GLU A 461 -9.31 -1.51 -20.28
CA GLU A 461 -10.78 -1.46 -20.11
C GLU A 461 -11.23 -0.52 -18.97
N LEU A 462 -10.54 0.62 -18.85
CA LEU A 462 -10.69 1.53 -17.71
C LEU A 462 -11.70 2.66 -17.94
N PHE A 463 -12.13 2.89 -19.18
CA PHE A 463 -13.17 3.86 -19.46
C PHE A 463 -14.51 3.42 -18.85
N SER A 464 -15.30 4.40 -18.43
CA SER A 464 -16.70 4.23 -18.04
C SER A 464 -17.60 4.66 -19.20
N ALA A 465 -18.77 4.02 -19.33
CA ALA A 465 -19.80 4.50 -20.24
C ALA A 465 -20.37 5.85 -19.76
N GLU A 466 -20.79 6.73 -20.67
CA GLU A 466 -21.33 8.06 -20.32
C GLU A 466 -22.60 7.97 -19.46
N THR A 467 -23.43 6.95 -19.70
CA THR A 467 -24.65 6.69 -18.93
C THR A 467 -24.81 5.19 -18.66
N GLY A 468 -25.71 4.84 -17.75
CA GLY A 468 -26.08 3.46 -17.46
C GLY A 468 -25.02 2.69 -16.66
N PHE A 469 -25.23 1.38 -16.59
CA PHE A 469 -24.37 0.45 -15.89
C PHE A 469 -23.24 -0.08 -16.79
N ASP A 470 -22.15 -0.50 -16.15
CA ASP A 470 -21.04 -1.24 -16.74
C ASP A 470 -20.60 -2.30 -15.71
N THR A 471 -21.31 -3.43 -15.70
CA THR A 471 -21.04 -4.51 -14.74
C THR A 471 -19.78 -5.27 -15.16
N VAL A 472 -18.70 -5.02 -14.44
CA VAL A 472 -17.35 -5.55 -14.73
C VAL A 472 -16.81 -6.49 -13.68
N TYR A 473 -17.51 -6.63 -12.54
CA TYR A 473 -17.02 -7.42 -11.43
C TYR A 473 -16.75 -8.88 -11.82
N ASN A 474 -15.56 -9.34 -11.50
CA ASN A 474 -15.11 -10.71 -11.71
C ASN A 474 -14.42 -11.21 -10.44
N LYS A 475 -15.08 -12.16 -9.75
CA LYS A 475 -14.58 -12.77 -8.52
C LYS A 475 -13.24 -13.53 -8.68
N MET A 476 -12.79 -13.80 -9.89
CA MET A 476 -11.48 -14.41 -10.16
C MET A 476 -10.34 -13.38 -10.22
N VAL A 477 -10.67 -12.07 -10.22
CA VAL A 477 -9.67 -11.00 -10.24
C VAL A 477 -9.29 -10.62 -8.81
N ASP A 478 -7.99 -10.70 -8.52
CA ASP A 478 -7.43 -10.29 -7.24
C ASP A 478 -7.11 -8.79 -7.22
N ALA A 479 -7.98 -8.03 -6.56
CA ALA A 479 -7.84 -6.59 -6.36
C ALA A 479 -6.73 -6.18 -5.38
N THR A 480 -6.08 -7.12 -4.68
CA THR A 480 -5.01 -6.82 -3.70
C THR A 480 -3.95 -5.94 -4.36
N VAL A 481 -3.57 -4.82 -3.72
CA VAL A 481 -2.56 -3.93 -4.29
C VAL A 481 -1.22 -4.66 -4.43
N LYS A 482 -0.63 -4.59 -5.62
CA LYS A 482 0.66 -5.22 -5.89
C LYS A 482 1.81 -4.35 -5.42
N ASN A 483 2.84 -5.00 -4.88
CA ASN A 483 3.99 -4.35 -4.29
C ASN A 483 4.68 -3.35 -5.25
N SER A 484 4.88 -3.75 -6.50
CA SER A 484 5.50 -2.89 -7.53
C SER A 484 4.72 -1.61 -7.83
N PHE A 485 3.40 -1.61 -7.62
CA PHE A 485 2.58 -0.42 -7.79
C PHE A 485 2.87 0.62 -6.70
N GLY A 486 2.80 0.23 -5.42
CA GLY A 486 3.01 1.16 -4.29
C GLY A 486 4.47 1.46 -3.96
N ALA A 487 5.39 0.51 -4.18
CA ALA A 487 6.81 0.69 -3.87
C ALA A 487 7.61 1.34 -5.02
N ALA A 488 7.07 1.38 -6.25
CA ALA A 488 7.73 2.00 -7.40
C ALA A 488 6.81 2.81 -8.31
N ALA A 489 5.89 2.17 -9.05
CA ALA A 489 5.24 2.81 -10.20
C ALA A 489 4.41 4.05 -9.86
N PHE A 490 3.56 3.97 -8.83
CA PHE A 490 2.69 5.08 -8.44
C PHE A 490 3.41 6.16 -7.59
N ARG A 491 4.74 6.04 -7.43
CA ARG A 491 5.58 7.08 -6.82
C ARG A 491 6.06 8.12 -7.83
N PHE A 492 5.63 8.05 -9.09
CA PHE A 492 5.99 9.02 -10.12
C PHE A 492 5.64 10.46 -9.70
N GLY A 493 4.52 10.65 -9.00
CA GLY A 493 4.06 11.94 -8.50
C GLY A 493 5.04 12.66 -7.57
N HIS A 494 6.01 11.95 -6.98
CA HIS A 494 7.07 12.57 -6.17
C HIS A 494 7.97 13.53 -6.98
N SER A 495 8.09 13.34 -8.30
CA SER A 495 8.83 14.27 -9.19
C SER A 495 8.01 15.51 -9.56
N GLN A 496 6.68 15.44 -9.45
CA GLN A 496 5.78 16.55 -9.76
C GLN A 496 5.69 17.60 -8.63
N ILE A 497 6.37 17.38 -7.51
CA ILE A 497 6.41 18.29 -6.36
C ILE A 497 7.25 19.52 -6.71
N THR A 498 6.67 20.71 -6.54
CA THR A 498 7.34 22.00 -6.74
C THR A 498 8.11 22.44 -5.49
N ASN A 499 9.00 23.42 -5.63
CA ASN A 499 9.78 23.96 -4.49
C ASN A 499 8.96 24.76 -3.48
N PHE A 500 7.78 25.24 -3.86
CA PHE A 500 6.99 26.15 -3.04
C PHE A 500 5.54 25.71 -2.97
N GLN A 501 5.01 25.79 -1.77
CA GLN A 501 3.58 25.80 -1.52
C GLN A 501 3.11 27.26 -1.44
N SER A 502 1.98 27.56 -2.04
CA SER A 502 1.43 28.91 -2.06
C SER A 502 -0.01 28.97 -1.53
N ARG A 503 -0.48 30.18 -1.24
CA ARG A 503 -1.88 30.50 -0.96
C ARG A 503 -2.35 31.62 -1.86
N MET A 504 -3.60 31.50 -2.31
CA MET A 504 -4.24 32.47 -3.21
C MET A 504 -5.56 32.96 -2.62
N ASN A 505 -5.76 34.28 -2.61
CA ASN A 505 -7.02 34.87 -2.14
C ASN A 505 -8.18 34.61 -3.13
N SER A 506 -9.36 35.16 -2.84
CA SER A 506 -10.56 34.98 -3.67
C SER A 506 -10.44 35.55 -5.09
N GLN A 507 -9.50 36.47 -5.34
CA GLN A 507 -9.16 37.00 -6.66
C GLN A 507 -8.01 36.24 -7.34
N TYR A 508 -7.60 35.09 -6.80
CA TYR A 508 -6.48 34.28 -7.29
C TYR A 508 -5.12 34.99 -7.24
N TYR A 509 -5.00 36.06 -6.45
CA TYR A 509 -3.71 36.68 -6.20
C TYR A 509 -2.94 35.87 -5.17
N ARG A 510 -1.71 35.51 -5.53
CA ARG A 510 -0.77 34.81 -4.64
C ARG A 510 -0.21 35.80 -3.63
N TYR A 511 -0.50 35.57 -2.34
CA TYR A 511 -0.05 36.47 -1.26
C TYR A 511 0.95 35.82 -0.30
N SER A 512 1.18 34.51 -0.42
CA SER A 512 2.09 33.76 0.46
C SER A 512 2.72 32.61 -0.30
N GLU A 513 4.03 32.45 -0.11
CA GLU A 513 4.83 31.32 -0.61
C GLU A 513 5.69 30.77 0.52
N THR A 514 5.75 29.45 0.65
CA THR A 514 6.54 28.75 1.67
C THR A 514 7.35 27.66 1.00
N PRO A 515 8.68 27.61 1.18
CA PRO A 515 9.50 26.52 0.66
C PRO A 515 8.99 25.17 1.18
N ILE A 516 8.90 24.17 0.30
CA ILE A 516 8.22 22.91 0.58
C ILE A 516 8.84 22.18 1.78
N GLU A 517 10.15 22.29 2.00
CA GLU A 517 10.84 21.71 3.15
C GLU A 517 10.35 22.26 4.51
N GLN A 518 9.67 23.42 4.49
CA GLN A 518 9.10 24.07 5.66
C GLN A 518 7.61 23.78 5.84
N THR A 519 7.04 22.84 5.08
CA THR A 519 5.60 22.52 5.14
C THR A 519 5.33 21.17 5.80
N PHE A 520 6.33 20.28 5.81
CA PHE A 520 6.15 18.90 6.25
C PHE A 520 5.71 18.78 7.71
N ASN A 521 4.68 17.97 7.94
CA ASN A 521 4.09 17.68 9.25
C ASN A 521 3.54 18.92 9.98
N ARG A 522 3.21 20.02 9.30
CA ARG A 522 2.75 21.27 9.95
C ARG A 522 1.25 21.51 9.73
N PRO A 523 0.36 20.94 10.54
CA PRO A 523 -1.08 21.05 10.34
C PRO A 523 -1.60 22.49 10.45
N ARG A 524 -0.91 23.37 11.20
CA ARG A 524 -1.19 24.82 11.26
C ARG A 524 -1.36 25.46 9.88
N MET A 525 -0.67 24.96 8.86
CA MET A 525 -0.81 25.47 7.49
C MET A 525 -2.25 25.36 6.94
N CYS A 526 -3.05 24.44 7.46
CA CYS A 526 -4.49 24.35 7.19
C CYS A 526 -5.34 24.84 8.35
N THR A 527 -4.98 24.52 9.59
CA THR A 527 -5.83 24.75 10.77
C THR A 527 -5.79 26.19 11.29
N ALA A 528 -4.82 26.99 10.84
CA ALA A 528 -4.77 28.42 11.12
C ALA A 528 -6.04 29.13 10.62
N GLN A 529 -6.42 30.20 11.33
CA GLN A 529 -7.63 30.99 11.03
C GLN A 529 -8.88 30.09 10.88
N HIS A 530 -9.03 29.11 11.77
CA HIS A 530 -10.18 28.20 11.78
C HIS A 530 -10.44 27.48 10.45
N GLY A 531 -9.41 27.15 9.67
CA GLY A 531 -9.59 26.49 8.38
C GLY A 531 -9.93 27.41 7.22
N GLU A 532 -10.03 28.73 7.42
CA GLU A 532 -10.26 29.71 6.35
C GLU A 532 -9.15 29.71 5.29
N ASN A 533 -7.97 29.14 5.61
CA ASN A 533 -6.87 28.95 4.66
C ASN A 533 -7.10 27.79 3.67
N ILE A 534 -8.10 26.91 3.90
CA ILE A 534 -8.33 25.74 3.05
C ILE A 534 -8.73 26.15 1.62
N PRO A 535 -9.72 27.05 1.41
CA PRO A 535 -10.01 27.60 0.07
C PRO A 535 -8.78 28.21 -0.60
N ASP A 536 -7.91 28.89 0.16
CA ASP A 536 -6.72 29.54 -0.39
C ASP A 536 -5.66 28.54 -0.87
N LEU A 537 -5.51 27.42 -0.15
CA LEU A 537 -4.68 26.28 -0.56
C LEU A 537 -5.27 25.59 -1.77
N LEU A 538 -6.59 25.35 -1.79
CA LEU A 538 -7.28 24.73 -2.92
C LEU A 538 -7.11 25.58 -4.19
N ARG A 539 -7.29 26.90 -4.13
CA ARG A 539 -7.07 27.80 -5.26
C ARG A 539 -5.67 27.68 -5.84
N TRP A 540 -4.64 27.56 -4.99
CA TRP A 540 -3.29 27.26 -5.44
C TRP A 540 -3.21 25.90 -6.14
N LEU A 541 -3.74 24.85 -5.52
CA LEU A 541 -3.71 23.49 -6.07
C LEU A 541 -4.29 23.41 -7.48
N PHE A 542 -5.45 24.01 -7.72
CA PHE A 542 -6.09 23.96 -9.04
C PHE A 542 -5.69 25.12 -9.98
N THR A 543 -4.83 26.06 -9.56
CA THR A 543 -4.36 27.15 -10.44
C THR A 543 -2.94 26.91 -10.94
N ASP A 544 -2.01 26.63 -10.04
CA ASP A 544 -0.60 26.51 -10.40
C ASP A 544 -0.34 25.15 -11.05
N LYS A 545 0.62 25.14 -11.98
CA LYS A 545 1.06 23.93 -12.66
C LYS A 545 2.00 23.10 -11.78
N SER A 546 1.90 21.78 -11.86
CA SER A 546 2.86 20.89 -11.20
C SER A 546 4.21 20.92 -11.90
N ALA A 547 5.25 20.37 -11.27
CA ALA A 547 6.45 19.97 -12.02
C ALA A 547 6.13 18.79 -12.96
N GLU A 548 7.01 18.56 -13.93
CA GLU A 548 6.93 17.40 -14.83
C GLU A 548 7.14 16.08 -14.08
N ALA A 549 6.51 15.01 -14.56
CA ALA A 549 6.72 13.66 -14.03
C ALA A 549 7.96 13.02 -14.69
N ASP A 550 9.15 13.42 -14.26
CA ASP A 550 10.40 12.97 -14.87
C ASP A 550 11.50 12.70 -13.83
N ARG A 551 12.75 12.54 -14.30
CA ARG A 551 13.88 12.25 -13.41
C ARG A 551 14.30 13.42 -12.54
N TYR A 552 13.79 14.65 -12.70
CA TYR A 552 14.30 15.79 -11.92
C TYR A 552 13.50 15.93 -10.63
N PHE A 553 14.19 15.97 -9.48
CA PHE A 553 13.56 16.14 -8.17
C PHE A 553 14.02 17.45 -7.54
N GLU A 554 13.06 18.20 -7.02
CA GLU A 554 13.34 19.46 -6.35
C GLU A 554 14.08 19.28 -5.02
N SER A 555 14.99 20.21 -4.72
CA SER A 555 15.87 20.15 -3.54
C SER A 555 15.10 20.03 -2.22
N GLY A 556 13.88 20.59 -2.16
CA GLY A 556 12.99 20.51 -1.01
C GLY A 556 12.63 19.08 -0.59
N VAL A 557 12.58 18.14 -1.54
CA VAL A 557 12.32 16.70 -1.28
C VAL A 557 13.54 15.82 -1.50
N ARG A 558 14.51 16.25 -2.31
CA ARG A 558 15.74 15.49 -2.60
C ARG A 558 16.80 15.63 -1.52
N ASP A 559 16.98 16.84 -0.98
CA ASP A 559 18.05 17.15 -0.04
C ASP A 559 17.51 17.64 1.31
N LYS A 560 16.24 18.07 1.38
CA LYS A 560 15.65 18.73 2.55
C LYS A 560 14.37 18.08 3.07
N LEU A 561 14.10 16.82 2.70
CA LEU A 561 12.89 16.14 3.14
C LEU A 561 12.83 16.08 4.67
N PHE A 562 11.73 16.56 5.28
CA PHE A 562 11.57 16.68 6.74
C PHE A 562 12.65 17.52 7.46
N SER A 563 13.32 18.44 6.74
CA SER A 563 14.32 19.34 7.32
C SER A 563 13.73 20.15 8.49
N LYS A 564 14.57 20.47 9.48
CA LYS A 564 14.21 21.10 10.78
C LYS A 564 13.43 20.20 11.77
N GLN A 565 13.24 18.90 11.48
CA GLN A 565 12.70 17.91 12.42
C GLN A 565 13.82 17.10 13.10
N GLN A 566 14.59 17.71 14.01
CA GLN A 566 15.57 16.99 14.86
C GLN A 566 16.56 16.09 14.08
N GLY A 567 17.24 16.60 13.05
CA GLY A 567 18.24 15.83 12.29
C GLY A 567 17.68 14.80 11.29
N LYS A 568 16.35 14.72 11.10
CA LYS A 568 15.68 13.78 10.20
C LYS A 568 15.67 14.20 8.73
N THR A 569 16.60 15.05 8.29
CA THR A 569 16.66 15.42 6.87
C THR A 569 16.91 14.17 6.02
N LEU A 570 16.18 13.98 4.92
CA LEU A 570 16.25 12.77 4.10
C LEU A 570 16.27 13.11 2.60
N ASP A 571 16.45 12.07 1.78
CA ASP A 571 16.41 12.11 0.32
C ASP A 571 15.26 11.22 -0.18
N LEU A 572 14.18 11.83 -0.67
CA LEU A 572 12.98 11.10 -1.11
C LEU A 572 13.26 10.10 -2.26
N PRO A 573 13.91 10.48 -3.38
CA PRO A 573 14.19 9.51 -4.43
C PRO A 573 15.17 8.41 -4.01
N ALA A 574 16.15 8.69 -3.14
CA ALA A 574 17.02 7.65 -2.58
C ALA A 574 16.22 6.68 -1.69
N ILE A 575 15.26 7.18 -0.89
CA ILE A 575 14.32 6.34 -0.12
C ILE A 575 13.47 5.46 -1.05
N ASN A 576 13.02 5.98 -2.20
CA ASN A 576 12.24 5.18 -3.15
C ASN A 576 13.05 3.99 -3.69
N ILE A 577 14.32 4.21 -4.03
CA ILE A 577 15.23 3.13 -4.45
C ILE A 577 15.45 2.13 -3.32
N GLN A 578 15.81 2.61 -2.13
CA GLN A 578 16.09 1.76 -0.97
C GLN A 578 14.86 0.92 -0.58
N ARG A 579 13.65 1.52 -0.65
CA ARG A 579 12.38 0.84 -0.40
C ARG A 579 12.09 -0.24 -1.45
N GLY A 580 12.39 0.01 -2.72
CA GLY A 580 12.28 -1.02 -3.75
C GLY A 580 13.16 -2.25 -3.46
N ARG A 581 14.40 -2.02 -3.02
CA ARG A 581 15.33 -3.11 -2.63
C ARG A 581 14.90 -3.84 -1.36
N ASP A 582 14.42 -3.10 -0.34
CA ASP A 582 13.82 -3.65 0.89
C ASP A 582 12.63 -4.57 0.61
N HIS A 583 11.82 -4.21 -0.39
CA HIS A 583 10.63 -4.95 -0.80
C HIS A 583 10.93 -6.14 -1.74
N GLY A 584 12.21 -6.39 -2.03
CA GLY A 584 12.63 -7.42 -2.98
C GLY A 584 12.02 -7.20 -4.36
N LEU A 585 11.89 -5.93 -4.81
CA LEU A 585 11.44 -5.68 -6.17
C LEU A 585 12.53 -6.10 -7.16
N PRO A 586 12.18 -6.91 -8.17
CA PRO A 586 13.09 -7.23 -9.26
C PRO A 586 13.56 -5.99 -10.03
N GLY A 587 14.65 -6.15 -10.77
CA GLY A 587 15.16 -5.12 -11.67
C GLY A 587 14.15 -4.68 -12.74
N TYR A 588 14.32 -3.48 -13.27
CA TYR A 588 13.45 -2.84 -14.27
C TYR A 588 13.10 -3.75 -15.46
N ASN A 589 14.08 -4.48 -16.01
CA ASN A 589 13.85 -5.38 -17.14
C ASN A 589 12.90 -6.55 -16.82
N ALA A 590 12.77 -6.98 -15.57
CA ALA A 590 11.81 -8.03 -15.21
C ALA A 590 10.36 -7.55 -15.47
N PHE A 591 10.07 -6.31 -15.13
CA PHE A 591 8.76 -5.69 -15.39
C PHE A 591 8.56 -5.37 -16.87
N ARG A 592 9.63 -5.01 -17.60
CA ARG A 592 9.58 -4.90 -19.07
C ARG A 592 9.12 -6.20 -19.72
N ARG A 593 9.73 -7.33 -19.34
CA ARG A 593 9.32 -8.68 -19.83
C ARG A 593 7.87 -8.97 -19.48
N TRP A 594 7.50 -8.75 -18.22
CA TRP A 594 6.13 -8.99 -17.77
C TRP A 594 5.09 -8.14 -18.49
N CYS A 595 5.43 -6.89 -18.80
CA CYS A 595 4.58 -5.97 -19.57
C CYS A 595 4.57 -6.23 -21.08
N ASN A 596 5.32 -7.23 -21.56
CA ASN A 596 5.57 -7.51 -22.97
C ASN A 596 6.14 -6.29 -23.73
N LEU A 597 7.14 -5.65 -23.14
CA LEU A 597 7.84 -4.51 -23.69
C LEU A 597 9.30 -4.87 -24.00
N ALA A 598 9.92 -4.18 -24.96
CA ALA A 598 11.29 -4.44 -25.36
C ALA A 598 12.27 -4.29 -24.18
N VAL A 599 13.11 -5.29 -23.93
CA VAL A 599 14.09 -5.25 -22.83
C VAL A 599 15.42 -4.68 -23.31
N GLY A 600 16.10 -3.95 -22.44
CA GLY A 600 17.47 -3.50 -22.73
C GLY A 600 18.47 -4.61 -22.42
N TYR A 601 19.26 -5.04 -23.40
CA TYR A 601 20.37 -6.00 -23.18
C TYR A 601 21.72 -5.31 -23.05
N SER A 602 21.82 -4.05 -23.47
CA SER A 602 23.02 -3.23 -23.31
C SER A 602 22.68 -1.75 -23.19
N PHE A 603 23.65 -0.95 -22.72
CA PHE A 603 23.59 0.51 -22.82
C PHE A 603 24.13 1.04 -24.16
N GLY A 604 24.22 0.19 -25.19
CA GLY A 604 24.69 0.53 -26.52
C GLY A 604 23.79 1.55 -27.23
N ARG A 605 24.29 2.14 -28.32
CA ARG A 605 23.52 3.13 -29.10
C ARG A 605 22.54 2.44 -30.05
N ARG A 606 21.28 2.91 -30.05
CA ARG A 606 20.28 2.81 -31.14
C ARG A 606 20.34 1.50 -31.94
N ASN A 607 20.29 0.38 -31.23
CA ASN A 607 19.95 -0.91 -31.82
C ASN A 607 18.77 -1.50 -31.04
N THR A 608 18.16 -2.54 -31.59
CA THR A 608 17.02 -3.27 -30.99
C THR A 608 17.33 -3.87 -29.61
N TRP A 609 18.58 -3.82 -29.17
CA TRP A 609 19.08 -4.39 -27.92
C TRP A 609 19.35 -3.33 -26.82
N SER A 610 18.98 -2.06 -27.06
CA SER A 610 19.21 -0.92 -26.13
C SER A 610 17.93 -0.50 -25.36
N LEU A 611 18.06 0.42 -24.40
CA LEU A 611 16.92 0.99 -23.67
C LEU A 611 16.07 1.89 -24.62
N SER A 612 15.04 1.30 -25.23
CA SER A 612 14.26 1.92 -26.32
C SER A 612 13.42 3.11 -25.87
N ASP A 613 12.94 3.10 -24.63
CA ASP A 613 12.01 4.09 -24.09
C ASP A 613 12.72 5.21 -23.31
N HIS A 614 14.06 5.23 -23.32
CA HIS A 614 14.87 6.25 -22.65
C HIS A 614 15.48 7.22 -23.65
N SER A 615 15.49 8.51 -23.30
CA SER A 615 16.29 9.49 -24.05
C SER A 615 17.78 9.12 -24.05
N TYR A 616 18.52 9.62 -25.05
CA TYR A 616 19.97 9.40 -25.13
C TYR A 616 20.71 9.91 -23.87
N SER A 617 20.27 11.04 -23.31
CA SER A 617 20.82 11.60 -22.07
C SER A 617 20.58 10.67 -20.88
N ASN A 618 19.37 10.14 -20.73
CA ASN A 618 19.03 9.24 -19.62
C ASN A 618 19.78 7.92 -19.75
N THR A 619 19.84 7.33 -20.95
CA THR A 619 20.64 6.11 -21.21
C THR A 619 22.12 6.31 -20.87
N ARG A 620 22.71 7.48 -21.21
CA ARG A 620 24.11 7.78 -20.88
C ARG A 620 24.34 7.90 -19.37
N LEU A 621 23.38 8.43 -18.61
CA LEU A 621 23.48 8.51 -17.15
C LEU A 621 23.32 7.12 -16.53
N LEU A 622 22.32 6.35 -16.95
CA LEU A 622 22.11 4.98 -16.46
C LEU A 622 23.33 4.10 -16.70
N ARG A 623 23.98 4.21 -17.88
CA ARG A 623 25.24 3.51 -18.19
C ARG A 623 26.40 3.85 -17.24
N LYS A 624 26.43 5.07 -16.70
CA LYS A 624 27.46 5.48 -15.74
C LYS A 624 27.17 4.98 -14.33
N ILE A 625 25.91 4.68 -14.04
CA ILE A 625 25.43 4.31 -12.70
C ILE A 625 25.42 2.79 -12.54
N TYR A 626 24.86 2.07 -13.52
CA TYR A 626 24.65 0.62 -13.48
C TYR A 626 25.57 -0.11 -14.46
N ARG A 627 25.99 -1.32 -14.08
CA ARG A 627 26.86 -2.17 -14.90
C ARG A 627 26.09 -2.82 -16.05
N HIS A 628 24.84 -3.22 -15.81
CA HIS A 628 23.96 -3.83 -16.80
C HIS A 628 22.51 -3.27 -16.70
N PRO A 629 21.72 -3.21 -17.80
CA PRO A 629 20.33 -2.77 -17.72
C PRO A 629 19.41 -3.58 -16.79
N ASP A 630 19.69 -4.88 -16.61
CA ASP A 630 18.99 -5.72 -15.60
C ASP A 630 19.25 -5.26 -14.14
N ASP A 631 20.31 -4.48 -13.90
CA ASP A 631 20.64 -4.00 -12.55
C ASP A 631 19.79 -2.81 -12.11
N ILE A 632 19.18 -2.09 -13.07
CA ILE A 632 18.43 -0.85 -12.85
C ILE A 632 17.25 -1.14 -11.91
N ASP A 633 17.17 -0.40 -10.80
CA ASP A 633 16.03 -0.48 -9.88
C ASP A 633 14.73 -0.06 -10.61
N LEU A 634 13.61 -0.76 -10.37
CA LEU A 634 12.35 -0.50 -11.09
C LEU A 634 11.94 0.98 -11.08
N PHE A 635 12.02 1.64 -9.91
CA PHE A 635 11.69 3.06 -9.79
C PHE A 635 12.55 3.93 -10.72
N VAL A 636 13.86 3.66 -10.74
CA VAL A 636 14.85 4.40 -11.53
C VAL A 636 14.63 4.22 -13.01
N GLY A 637 14.38 2.99 -13.44
CA GLY A 637 14.10 2.66 -14.84
C GLY A 637 12.83 3.36 -15.32
N GLY A 638 11.72 3.17 -14.61
CA GLY A 638 10.41 3.69 -15.03
C GLY A 638 10.28 5.21 -14.99
N ILE A 639 10.81 5.89 -13.96
CA ILE A 639 10.72 7.37 -13.87
C ILE A 639 11.61 8.09 -14.89
N SER A 640 12.58 7.38 -15.49
CA SER A 640 13.50 7.94 -16.48
C SER A 640 13.15 7.60 -17.92
N GLU A 641 12.08 6.82 -18.16
CA GLU A 641 11.49 6.64 -19.48
C GLU A 641 10.97 7.99 -20.03
N ASN A 642 10.85 8.10 -21.35
CA ASN A 642 10.11 9.19 -21.98
C ASN A 642 8.62 8.99 -21.71
N TYR A 643 7.92 10.07 -21.36
CA TYR A 643 6.48 10.02 -21.14
C TYR A 643 5.73 9.68 -22.43
N LEU A 644 4.56 9.07 -22.27
CA LEU A 644 3.62 8.82 -23.37
C LEU A 644 3.11 10.14 -23.96
N THR A 645 2.77 10.16 -25.25
CA THR A 645 2.32 11.39 -25.93
C THR A 645 1.11 12.05 -25.29
N ASP A 646 0.24 11.28 -24.64
CA ASP A 646 -1.00 11.72 -24.00
C ASP A 646 -1.09 11.30 -22.52
N GLY A 647 0.05 11.05 -21.87
CA GLY A 647 0.13 10.71 -20.45
C GLY A 647 1.42 11.24 -19.82
N VAL A 648 1.55 11.13 -18.50
CA VAL A 648 2.72 11.67 -17.78
C VAL A 648 3.75 10.63 -17.34
N VAL A 649 3.49 9.34 -17.58
CA VAL A 649 4.44 8.27 -17.27
C VAL A 649 4.91 7.57 -18.53
N GLY A 650 6.05 6.86 -18.44
CA GLY A 650 6.55 6.01 -19.51
C GLY A 650 5.81 4.66 -19.62
N PRO A 651 6.09 3.86 -20.67
CA PRO A 651 5.38 2.62 -20.96
C PRO A 651 5.37 1.59 -19.82
N THR A 652 6.45 1.47 -19.04
CA THR A 652 6.54 0.48 -17.96
C THR A 652 5.63 0.85 -16.80
N PHE A 653 5.66 2.11 -16.37
CA PHE A 653 4.76 2.59 -15.33
C PHE A 653 3.32 2.62 -15.80
N ALA A 654 3.04 3.03 -17.05
CA ALA A 654 1.68 2.97 -17.61
C ALA A 654 1.11 1.54 -17.57
N CYS A 655 1.95 0.53 -17.84
CA CYS A 655 1.55 -0.86 -17.75
C CYS A 655 1.20 -1.30 -16.32
N ILE A 656 2.08 -1.03 -15.34
CA ILE A 656 1.86 -1.42 -13.94
C ILE A 656 0.66 -0.68 -13.35
N ILE A 657 0.54 0.63 -13.60
CA ILE A 657 -0.55 1.47 -13.12
C ILE A 657 -1.87 1.01 -13.76
N GLY A 658 -1.92 0.88 -15.09
CA GLY A 658 -3.13 0.46 -15.79
C GLY A 658 -3.61 -0.94 -15.38
N ARG A 659 -2.68 -1.88 -15.16
CA ARG A 659 -3.01 -3.21 -14.62
C ARG A 659 -3.58 -3.13 -13.20
N GLN A 660 -2.98 -2.34 -12.31
CA GLN A 660 -3.46 -2.23 -10.94
C GLN A 660 -4.87 -1.63 -10.86
N PHE A 661 -5.13 -0.54 -11.59
CA PHE A 661 -6.47 0.05 -11.62
C PHE A 661 -7.48 -0.87 -12.30
N ARG A 662 -7.08 -1.66 -13.31
CA ARG A 662 -7.95 -2.70 -13.86
C ARG A 662 -8.32 -3.72 -12.78
N ASP A 663 -7.33 -4.21 -12.03
CA ASP A 663 -7.57 -5.22 -11.00
C ASP A 663 -8.46 -4.69 -9.87
N ILE A 664 -8.32 -3.41 -9.50
CA ILE A 664 -9.22 -2.74 -8.54
C ILE A 664 -10.64 -2.61 -9.11
N LYS A 665 -10.81 -2.11 -10.35
CA LYS A 665 -12.12 -1.94 -10.99
C LYS A 665 -12.87 -3.28 -11.10
N LEU A 666 -12.19 -4.31 -11.62
CA LEU A 666 -12.80 -5.60 -11.92
C LEU A 666 -12.93 -6.49 -10.68
N GLY A 667 -12.05 -6.36 -9.70
CA GLY A 667 -12.09 -7.15 -8.46
C GLY A 667 -12.95 -6.55 -7.36
N ASP A 668 -13.60 -5.40 -7.59
CA ASP A 668 -14.44 -4.73 -6.61
C ASP A 668 -15.95 -5.03 -6.82
N ARG A 669 -16.54 -5.81 -5.92
CA ARG A 669 -17.98 -6.13 -5.90
C ARG A 669 -18.85 -4.88 -5.67
N PHE A 670 -18.28 -3.84 -5.07
CA PHE A 670 -18.92 -2.56 -4.77
C PHE A 670 -18.60 -1.47 -5.80
N TRP A 671 -17.96 -1.80 -6.92
CA TRP A 671 -17.75 -0.88 -8.03
C TRP A 671 -19.07 -0.22 -8.45
N TYR A 672 -19.09 1.11 -8.51
CA TYR A 672 -20.33 1.88 -8.57
C TYR A 672 -21.20 1.63 -9.81
N GLU A 673 -20.63 1.09 -10.88
CA GLU A 673 -21.36 0.78 -12.12
C GLU A 673 -21.94 -0.64 -12.17
N ASN A 674 -21.65 -1.48 -11.17
CA ASN A 674 -22.19 -2.85 -11.13
C ASN A 674 -23.71 -2.82 -10.93
N LYS A 675 -24.44 -3.45 -11.84
CA LYS A 675 -25.89 -3.65 -11.76
C LYS A 675 -26.27 -4.80 -10.82
N PHE A 676 -25.86 -4.71 -9.56
CA PHE A 676 -26.22 -5.68 -8.53
C PHE A 676 -27.41 -5.21 -7.70
N THR A 677 -28.34 -6.12 -7.42
CA THR A 677 -29.55 -5.81 -6.66
C THR A 677 -29.20 -5.33 -5.26
N VAL A 678 -28.33 -6.04 -4.54
CA VAL A 678 -27.99 -5.73 -3.14
C VAL A 678 -27.01 -4.57 -3.01
N THR A 679 -25.88 -4.64 -3.71
CA THR A 679 -24.76 -3.69 -3.53
C THR A 679 -24.73 -2.55 -4.54
N GLY A 680 -25.46 -2.65 -5.66
CA GLY A 680 -25.46 -1.64 -6.71
C GLY A 680 -26.25 -0.38 -6.36
N PHE A 681 -26.19 0.58 -7.26
CA PHE A 681 -27.06 1.75 -7.31
C PHE A 681 -28.22 1.49 -8.29
N THR A 682 -29.29 2.29 -8.21
CA THR A 682 -30.32 2.29 -9.27
C THR A 682 -29.81 2.99 -10.53
N LEU A 683 -30.52 2.83 -11.66
CA LEU A 683 -30.12 3.45 -12.93
C LEU A 683 -30.03 4.98 -12.81
N ASP A 684 -31.05 5.60 -12.19
CA ASP A 684 -31.08 7.03 -11.96
C ASP A 684 -29.92 7.49 -11.08
N GLN A 685 -29.60 6.72 -10.03
CA GLN A 685 -28.50 7.03 -9.11
C GLN A 685 -27.13 6.97 -9.81
N VAL A 686 -26.85 5.93 -10.61
CA VAL A 686 -25.60 5.84 -11.37
C VAL A 686 -25.49 6.99 -12.36
N ASN A 687 -26.57 7.33 -13.06
CA ASN A 687 -26.58 8.44 -14.00
C ASN A 687 -26.35 9.80 -13.33
N GLU A 688 -26.80 9.99 -12.08
CA GLU A 688 -26.46 11.19 -11.30
C GLU A 688 -24.99 11.21 -10.88
N ILE A 689 -24.43 10.09 -10.43
CA ILE A 689 -23.01 9.99 -10.06
C ILE A 689 -22.12 10.32 -11.27
N LYS A 690 -22.46 9.84 -12.46
CA LYS A 690 -21.68 10.05 -13.70
C LYS A 690 -21.63 11.49 -14.20
N LYS A 691 -22.47 12.38 -13.64
CA LYS A 691 -22.43 13.82 -13.94
C LYS A 691 -21.44 14.57 -13.07
N VAL A 692 -21.02 13.99 -11.94
CA VAL A 692 -20.23 14.68 -10.93
C VAL A 692 -18.79 14.86 -11.43
N LYS A 693 -18.32 16.11 -11.39
CA LYS A 693 -16.94 16.48 -11.66
C LYS A 693 -16.19 16.86 -10.39
N LEU A 694 -14.88 16.76 -10.40
CA LEU A 694 -14.05 17.21 -9.28
C LEU A 694 -14.23 18.71 -8.99
N SER A 695 -14.46 19.52 -10.02
CA SER A 695 -14.80 20.95 -9.89
C SER A 695 -16.06 21.18 -9.05
N GLN A 696 -17.10 20.38 -9.28
CA GLN A 696 -18.33 20.39 -8.49
C GLN A 696 -18.07 19.96 -7.04
N VAL A 697 -17.28 18.90 -6.82
CA VAL A 697 -16.90 18.46 -5.45
C VAL A 697 -16.15 19.57 -4.72
N ILE A 698 -15.25 20.29 -5.42
CA ILE A 698 -14.52 21.44 -4.86
C ILE A 698 -15.49 22.56 -4.48
N CYS A 699 -16.42 22.93 -5.37
CA CYS A 699 -17.41 23.97 -5.09
C CYS A 699 -18.32 23.60 -3.92
N GLU A 700 -18.83 22.36 -3.88
CA GLU A 700 -19.75 21.91 -2.82
C GLU A 700 -19.02 21.61 -1.52
N GLY A 701 -17.77 21.14 -1.53
CA GLY A 701 -17.02 20.76 -0.33
C GLY A 701 -16.13 21.86 0.25
N SER A 702 -16.06 23.03 -0.39
CA SER A 702 -15.23 24.15 0.08
C SER A 702 -15.97 25.48 -0.02
N ASP A 703 -15.25 26.57 0.22
CA ASP A 703 -15.77 27.94 0.17
C ASP A 703 -15.02 28.74 -0.92
N VAL A 704 -14.70 28.08 -2.04
CA VAL A 704 -14.18 28.73 -3.25
C VAL A 704 -15.35 29.25 -4.10
N ASN A 705 -15.14 30.38 -4.79
CA ASN A 705 -16.21 31.02 -5.59
C ASN A 705 -16.23 30.51 -7.03
N SER A 706 -15.08 30.10 -7.56
CA SER A 706 -14.94 29.63 -8.93
C SER A 706 -13.89 28.53 -9.02
N VAL A 707 -13.93 27.79 -10.12
CA VAL A 707 -12.97 26.74 -10.49
C VAL A 707 -13.12 26.48 -11.99
N GLN A 708 -12.07 26.03 -12.66
CA GLN A 708 -12.16 25.61 -14.05
C GLN A 708 -12.83 24.24 -14.19
N GLU A 709 -13.40 23.97 -15.38
CA GLU A 709 -14.23 22.80 -15.66
C GLU A 709 -13.55 21.48 -15.26
N ASN A 710 -12.30 21.28 -15.68
CA ASN A 710 -11.43 20.20 -15.21
C ASN A 710 -10.38 20.78 -14.25
N ALA A 711 -10.55 20.54 -12.95
CA ALA A 711 -9.69 21.10 -11.90
C ALA A 711 -8.24 20.55 -11.92
N LEU A 712 -8.02 19.39 -12.56
CA LEU A 712 -6.71 18.77 -12.72
C LEU A 712 -5.89 19.42 -13.84
N LYS A 713 -6.52 20.24 -14.68
CA LYS A 713 -5.89 21.02 -15.74
C LYS A 713 -5.88 22.51 -15.42
N ALA A 714 -4.82 23.18 -15.83
CA ALA A 714 -4.60 24.59 -15.56
C ALA A 714 -5.66 25.44 -16.30
N PRO A 715 -6.05 26.59 -15.73
CA PRO A 715 -6.93 27.53 -16.41
C PRO A 715 -6.37 27.95 -17.78
N SER A 716 -7.21 27.93 -18.80
CA SER A 716 -6.88 28.35 -20.17
C SER A 716 -8.15 28.76 -20.94
N SER A 717 -8.03 29.16 -22.21
CA SER A 717 -9.21 29.42 -23.06
C SER A 717 -10.08 28.17 -23.23
N GLU A 718 -9.48 26.98 -23.31
CA GLU A 718 -10.17 25.68 -23.47
C GLU A 718 -10.62 25.06 -22.14
N ASN A 719 -10.16 25.62 -21.02
CA ASN A 719 -10.53 25.20 -19.67
C ASN A 719 -10.71 26.44 -18.78
N PRO A 720 -11.70 27.31 -19.09
CA PRO A 720 -11.88 28.58 -18.39
C PRO A 720 -12.37 28.34 -16.97
N ARG A 721 -12.07 29.28 -16.08
CA ARG A 721 -12.70 29.32 -14.76
C ARG A 721 -14.17 29.70 -14.89
N ARG A 722 -15.02 29.02 -14.13
CA ARG A 722 -16.46 29.27 -14.05
C ARG A 722 -16.86 29.45 -12.59
N GLU A 723 -17.91 30.19 -12.35
CA GLU A 723 -18.44 30.40 -11.01
C GLU A 723 -19.04 29.10 -10.47
N CYS A 724 -19.00 28.89 -9.16
CA CYS A 724 -19.48 27.66 -8.54
C CYS A 724 -20.99 27.42 -8.75
N SER A 725 -21.76 28.48 -9.01
CA SER A 725 -23.17 28.40 -9.41
C SER A 725 -23.40 27.67 -10.73
N ASP A 726 -22.37 27.58 -11.59
CA ASP A 726 -22.45 26.89 -12.87
C ASP A 726 -22.32 25.36 -12.75
N PHE A 727 -21.92 24.86 -11.58
CA PHE A 727 -21.73 23.44 -11.30
C PHE A 727 -22.87 22.96 -10.39
N PRO A 728 -24.02 22.51 -10.94
CA PRO A 728 -25.14 22.08 -10.12
C PRO A 728 -24.76 20.87 -9.27
N ASN A 729 -25.21 20.87 -8.01
CA ASN A 729 -24.97 19.75 -7.10
C ASN A 729 -25.71 18.49 -7.57
N ILE A 730 -25.22 17.32 -7.15
CA ILE A 730 -25.85 16.02 -7.43
C ILE A 730 -27.32 16.01 -6.98
N ASP A 731 -28.24 15.48 -7.80
CA ASP A 731 -29.66 15.39 -7.44
C ASP A 731 -29.94 14.23 -6.48
N LEU A 732 -29.91 14.52 -5.18
CA LEU A 732 -30.16 13.52 -4.13
C LEU A 732 -31.63 13.09 -4.03
N ASN A 733 -32.56 13.68 -4.80
CA ASN A 733 -33.93 13.16 -4.87
C ASN A 733 -33.98 11.76 -5.46
N LYS A 734 -32.95 11.34 -6.22
CA LYS A 734 -32.83 9.96 -6.72
C LYS A 734 -32.54 8.93 -5.62
N TRP A 735 -32.24 9.37 -4.40
CA TRP A 735 -32.11 8.55 -3.19
C TRP A 735 -33.29 8.69 -2.23
N LYS A 736 -34.34 9.42 -2.61
CA LYS A 736 -35.53 9.57 -1.77
C LYS A 736 -36.29 8.24 -1.69
N VAL A 737 -36.54 7.78 -0.47
CA VAL A 737 -37.42 6.65 -0.21
C VAL A 737 -38.87 7.16 -0.14
N PRO A 738 -39.84 6.52 -0.83
CA PRO A 738 -41.25 6.90 -0.74
C PRO A 738 -41.75 6.91 0.72
N ALA A 739 -42.49 7.94 1.10
CA ALA A 739 -43.08 8.04 2.44
C ALA A 739 -44.41 7.26 2.49
N ASN A 740 -44.45 6.17 3.26
CA ASN A 740 -45.63 5.47 3.79
C ASN A 740 -46.81 5.16 2.83
N GLY A 741 -47.00 3.88 2.47
CA GLY A 741 -48.30 3.37 2.03
C GLY A 741 -48.28 2.09 1.21
N GLU A 742 -47.19 1.84 0.48
CA GLU A 742 -47.11 0.70 -0.44
C GLU A 742 -45.98 -0.24 -0.01
N THR A 743 -46.22 -1.54 -0.17
CA THR A 743 -45.12 -2.51 -0.21
C THR A 743 -44.17 -2.07 -1.31
N PHE A 744 -42.94 -1.74 -0.94
CA PHE A 744 -41.95 -1.36 -1.92
C PHE A 744 -40.85 -2.43 -1.98
N THR A 745 -40.56 -2.84 -3.21
CA THR A 745 -39.42 -3.67 -3.51
C THR A 745 -38.22 -2.75 -3.68
N ILE A 746 -37.35 -2.72 -2.68
CA ILE A 746 -36.06 -2.05 -2.77
C ILE A 746 -35.02 -3.15 -2.87
N PHE A 747 -34.19 -3.11 -3.91
CA PHE A 747 -33.04 -4.02 -4.05
C PHE A 747 -33.43 -5.52 -4.04
N GLY A 748 -34.63 -5.84 -4.55
CA GLY A 748 -35.15 -7.23 -4.62
C GLY A 748 -35.75 -7.77 -3.32
N LYS A 749 -35.85 -6.96 -2.26
CA LYS A 749 -36.51 -7.32 -1.01
C LYS A 749 -37.76 -6.48 -0.80
N THR A 750 -38.86 -7.15 -0.46
CA THR A 750 -40.14 -6.53 -0.13
C THR A 750 -40.20 -6.33 1.37
N TYR A 751 -40.23 -5.07 1.80
CA TYR A 751 -40.25 -4.74 3.22
C TYR A 751 -41.68 -4.50 3.68
N GLN A 752 -42.07 -5.17 4.77
CA GLN A 752 -43.30 -4.87 5.51
C GLN A 752 -42.98 -4.31 6.91
N LYS A 753 -43.91 -3.49 7.42
CA LYS A 753 -43.72 -2.53 8.53
C LYS A 753 -43.19 -3.11 9.85
N ASN A 754 -43.16 -4.43 10.06
CA ASN A 754 -42.77 -5.02 11.35
C ASN A 754 -41.39 -5.70 11.35
N GLY A 755 -40.51 -5.38 10.40
CA GLY A 755 -39.11 -5.86 10.44
C GLY A 755 -38.93 -7.36 10.16
N GLY A 756 -39.99 -8.04 9.75
CA GLY A 756 -39.90 -9.37 9.14
C GLY A 756 -39.56 -9.23 7.66
N ILE A 757 -38.54 -9.96 7.23
CA ILE A 757 -38.32 -10.26 5.81
C ILE A 757 -39.49 -11.14 5.38
N VAL A 758 -40.19 -10.77 4.30
CA VAL A 758 -41.21 -11.65 3.66
C VAL A 758 -40.51 -12.83 3.00
#